data_AF-A0A0F3GZT3-F1
#
_entry.id   AF-A0A0F3GZT3-F1
#
_cell.length_a   1.000
_cell.length_b   1.000
_cell.length_c   1.000
_cell.angle_alpha   90.00
_cell.angle_beta   90.00
_cell.angle_gamma   90.00
#
_symmetry.space_group_name_H-M   'P 1'
#
loop_
_entity.id
_entity.type
_entity.pdbx_description
1 polymer ?
#
loop_
_entity_poly.entity_id
_entity_poly.type
_entity_poly.pdbx_seq_one_letter_code
_entity_poly.pdbx_strand_id
1 'polypeptide(L)'
;MKSKWFKHILFCMVIISILLTYAKNVMPFSGSVHKRITEEAILQNKAEISNYITGYTGLNAFRVEFHRVKILAKIKDSNSDEDLMFSLPLLVTIMDSLYGHFYNPLTNAAFTSWPGNLFPSAYARANDSSNQYSWPNARLYFYQGLTSSSDMDRMSYFYKAFEALGHVVHLLQDVAVPAHTRLDLHGVPSDLFEGYTSAIEDDLVYEQVPYKGSILNSMIPNAPLQLWDGDFYTATSLPAGSNKVGLAEYSAANFVSADTIFKEQPRPSLIDDTDCVNKVLNTSSASFVYIPINIPGPIGASDRRMYVSKISGDPVNKLAAFSILTNATKLKGIAQGLSGNEICKKLVFLLDDAIHDDYAATLVPRAVGYSKTLMDHFFNSQIEISLPDNGVYASVPNNGSTYPYPNMNFTQITLKAKNILLSGEDMSGGDVTLVVTYRIAKADPFVTGPVDVTYWLQYAIATKSNIAIPKNNPVQLTFDLTNTPIPILATDVYLQLAYKGKIGLNSDEVAFGYKDISEPTPADFFNNMDKICLNNNWYDAGSPAALAALVLNTSNRIASFWDVYAHNARNFYLRLSTLNNPIKASSTENIASIPSLFIAGEHIRLLYFLSDYDFNYSLRYSAASTAAEDTVWHSSTVYLFQGAGIKRQTDFVQNYSCNVDLYNCYVQRYPAFYKFRNVDMWSGSGAILANEGYPANYNCPLSQLNHPRQVPSGRYFAHW
;
A
#
# COMPACT_ATOMS: atom_id res chain seq x y z
N MET A 1 31.80 -63.16 8.36
CA MET A 1 31.99 -61.93 7.54
C MET A 1 31.63 -60.71 8.38
N LYS A 2 32.60 -59.88 8.78
CA LYS A 2 32.36 -58.63 9.55
C LYS A 2 32.66 -57.44 8.64
N SER A 3 31.72 -57.07 7.78
CA SER A 3 31.96 -55.98 6.82
C SER A 3 31.96 -54.61 7.52
N LYS A 4 33.07 -53.87 7.42
CA LYS A 4 33.16 -52.47 7.86
C LYS A 4 32.07 -51.60 7.22
N TRP A 5 31.65 -51.94 6.00
CA TRP A 5 30.57 -51.26 5.27
C TRP A 5 29.23 -51.34 6.00
N PHE A 6 28.87 -52.49 6.59
CA PHE A 6 27.58 -52.61 7.29
C PHE A 6 27.52 -51.71 8.53
N LYS A 7 28.66 -51.49 9.21
CA LYS A 7 28.75 -50.52 10.31
C LYS A 7 28.67 -49.08 9.84
N HIS A 8 29.26 -48.72 8.70
CA HIS A 8 29.15 -47.37 8.14
C HIS A 8 27.73 -47.09 7.64
N ILE A 9 27.11 -48.05 6.94
CA ILE A 9 25.73 -47.95 6.48
C ILE A 9 24.75 -47.86 7.65
N LEU A 10 24.94 -48.64 8.72
CA LEU A 10 24.13 -48.54 9.93
C LEU A 10 24.37 -47.23 10.69
N PHE A 11 25.61 -46.74 10.76
CA PHE A 11 25.94 -45.44 11.36
C PHE A 11 25.33 -44.28 10.57
N CYS A 12 25.42 -44.30 9.24
CA CYS A 12 24.73 -43.34 8.38
C CYS A 12 23.22 -43.45 8.49
N MET A 13 22.63 -44.66 8.55
CA MET A 13 21.19 -44.81 8.76
C MET A 13 20.74 -44.35 10.16
N VAL A 14 21.55 -44.51 11.20
CA VAL A 14 21.27 -43.97 12.54
C VAL A 14 21.39 -42.44 12.55
N ILE A 15 22.42 -41.86 11.93
CA ILE A 15 22.55 -40.41 11.76
C ILE A 15 21.37 -39.85 10.94
N ILE A 16 21.02 -40.47 9.81
CA ILE A 16 19.89 -40.08 8.97
C ILE A 16 18.57 -40.27 9.73
N SER A 17 18.41 -41.33 10.54
CA SER A 17 17.22 -41.54 11.37
C SER A 17 17.09 -40.51 12.49
N ILE A 18 18.20 -40.09 13.11
CA ILE A 18 18.24 -39.02 14.11
C ILE A 18 17.91 -37.70 13.42
N LEU A 19 18.56 -37.36 12.31
CA LEU A 19 18.25 -36.17 11.51
C LEU A 19 16.78 -36.16 11.06
N LEU A 20 16.21 -37.29 10.63
CA LEU A 20 14.80 -37.45 10.25
C LEU A 20 13.80 -37.21 11.39
N THR A 21 14.12 -37.63 12.62
CA THR A 21 13.24 -37.37 13.78
C THR A 21 13.46 -36.00 14.40
N TYR A 22 14.65 -35.41 14.25
CA TYR A 22 14.98 -34.09 14.79
C TYR A 22 14.57 -32.93 13.87
N ALA A 23 14.54 -33.13 12.53
CA ALA A 23 14.21 -32.09 11.54
C ALA A 23 12.85 -31.40 11.75
N LYS A 24 11.90 -32.04 12.44
CA LYS A 24 10.58 -31.44 12.71
C LYS A 24 10.57 -30.34 13.77
N ASN A 25 11.67 -30.17 14.51
CA ASN A 25 11.74 -29.32 15.69
C ASN A 25 12.89 -28.28 15.63
N VAL A 26 13.47 -28.05 14.44
CA VAL A 26 14.59 -27.10 14.22
C VAL A 26 14.06 -25.68 13.93
N MET A 27 12.82 -25.39 14.33
CA MET A 27 12.13 -24.16 13.98
C MET A 27 12.62 -23.03 14.88
N PRO A 28 13.06 -21.89 14.30
CA PRO A 28 13.08 -20.63 15.02
C PRO A 28 11.65 -20.16 15.38
N PHE A 29 11.55 -19.04 16.12
CA PHE A 29 10.33 -18.32 16.55
C PHE A 29 9.03 -19.08 16.21
N SER A 30 8.68 -20.10 17.01
CA SER A 30 7.78 -21.20 16.61
C SER A 30 6.67 -20.72 15.67
N GLY A 31 6.51 -21.29 14.47
CA GLY A 31 5.82 -20.64 13.34
C GLY A 31 4.45 -19.97 13.58
N SER A 32 3.73 -20.25 14.67
CA SER A 32 2.60 -19.45 15.16
C SER A 32 2.98 -18.03 15.61
N VAL A 33 4.12 -17.82 16.29
CA VAL A 33 4.65 -16.50 16.69
C VAL A 33 4.99 -15.65 15.46
N HIS A 34 5.75 -16.18 14.49
CA HIS A 34 5.98 -15.53 13.19
C HIS A 34 4.66 -15.13 12.52
N LYS A 35 3.75 -16.10 12.39
CA LYS A 35 2.40 -15.91 11.84
C LYS A 35 1.65 -14.77 12.53
N ARG A 36 1.72 -14.69 13.87
CA ARG A 36 1.04 -13.65 14.64
C ARG A 36 1.69 -12.28 14.51
N ILE A 37 3.03 -12.19 14.50
CA ILE A 37 3.76 -10.94 14.19
C ILE A 37 3.32 -10.40 12.81
N THR A 38 3.21 -11.29 11.82
CA THR A 38 2.76 -10.94 10.46
C THR A 38 1.27 -10.54 10.42
N GLU A 39 0.39 -11.23 11.14
CA GLU A 39 -1.02 -10.82 11.28
C GLU A 39 -1.15 -9.42 11.85
N GLU A 40 -0.46 -9.14 12.95
CA GLU A 40 -0.54 -7.86 13.65
C GLU A 40 0.07 -6.73 12.80
N ALA A 41 1.16 -6.99 12.07
CA ALA A 41 1.74 -6.06 11.11
C ALA A 41 0.78 -5.73 9.95
N ILE A 42 0.01 -6.70 9.47
CA ILE A 42 -1.04 -6.50 8.44
C ILE A 42 -2.25 -5.76 9.02
N LEU A 43 -2.71 -6.12 10.22
CA LEU A 43 -3.89 -5.53 10.86
C LEU A 43 -3.68 -4.06 11.24
N GLN A 44 -2.52 -3.74 11.83
CA GLN A 44 -2.14 -2.37 12.18
C GLN A 44 -1.77 -1.53 10.95
N ASN A 45 -1.76 -2.13 9.75
CA ASN A 45 -1.50 -1.49 8.46
C ASN A 45 -2.63 -1.66 7.43
N LYS A 46 -3.79 -2.06 7.90
CA LYS A 46 -4.87 -2.58 7.05
C LYS A 46 -5.31 -1.66 5.92
N ALA A 47 -5.36 -0.35 6.18
CA ALA A 47 -5.82 0.64 5.20
C ALA A 47 -4.82 0.84 4.05
N GLU A 48 -3.53 0.98 4.36
CA GLU A 48 -2.49 1.26 3.35
C GLU A 48 -2.30 0.03 2.46
N ILE A 49 -2.15 -1.16 3.05
CA ILE A 49 -2.07 -2.44 2.32
C ILE A 49 -3.32 -2.72 1.48
N SER A 50 -4.54 -2.45 1.99
CA SER A 50 -5.75 -2.62 1.19
C SER A 50 -5.76 -1.69 -0.01
N ASN A 51 -5.36 -0.42 0.17
CA ASN A 51 -5.34 0.57 -0.90
C ASN A 51 -4.29 0.24 -1.96
N TYR A 52 -3.12 -0.25 -1.57
CA TYR A 52 -2.09 -0.71 -2.49
C TYR A 52 -2.55 -1.90 -3.32
N ILE A 53 -3.05 -2.96 -2.68
CA ILE A 53 -3.51 -4.16 -3.38
C ILE A 53 -4.68 -3.82 -4.30
N THR A 54 -5.67 -3.05 -3.85
CA THR A 54 -6.79 -2.62 -4.70
C THR A 54 -6.31 -1.76 -5.87
N GLY A 55 -5.40 -0.81 -5.64
CA GLY A 55 -4.83 0.03 -6.69
C GLY A 55 -4.07 -0.73 -7.78
N TYR A 56 -3.27 -1.74 -7.41
CA TYR A 56 -2.52 -2.54 -8.38
C TYR A 56 -3.34 -3.63 -9.07
N THR A 57 -4.35 -4.19 -8.41
CA THR A 57 -5.00 -5.42 -8.88
C THR A 57 -6.48 -5.28 -9.19
N GLY A 58 -7.13 -4.17 -8.81
CA GLY A 58 -8.59 -4.04 -8.76
C GLY A 58 -9.27 -4.97 -7.75
N LEU A 59 -8.51 -5.77 -6.99
CA LEU A 59 -9.02 -6.76 -6.05
C LEU A 59 -9.13 -6.20 -4.63
N ASN A 60 -10.17 -6.65 -3.94
CA ASN A 60 -10.38 -6.36 -2.54
C ASN A 60 -9.53 -7.31 -1.67
N ALA A 61 -8.49 -6.78 -1.04
CA ALA A 61 -7.45 -7.55 -0.34
C ALA A 61 -7.97 -8.51 0.77
N PHE A 62 -9.12 -8.20 1.37
CA PHE A 62 -9.69 -8.96 2.50
C PHE A 62 -10.93 -9.81 2.13
N ARG A 63 -11.57 -9.53 0.98
CA ARG A 63 -12.74 -10.28 0.49
C ARG A 63 -12.43 -11.24 -0.65
N VAL A 64 -11.38 -11.01 -1.44
CA VAL A 64 -11.06 -11.90 -2.57
C VAL A 64 -10.30 -13.12 -2.06
N GLU A 65 -10.93 -14.28 -2.25
CA GLU A 65 -10.33 -15.60 -2.03
C GLU A 65 -9.91 -16.23 -3.35
N PHE A 66 -8.68 -16.72 -3.41
CA PHE A 66 -8.18 -17.59 -4.48
C PHE A 66 -7.95 -18.98 -3.90
N HIS A 67 -8.56 -20.01 -4.48
CA HIS A 67 -8.55 -21.37 -3.91
C HIS A 67 -8.95 -21.45 -2.42
N ARG A 68 -9.85 -20.57 -1.96
CA ARG A 68 -10.27 -20.37 -0.54
C ARG A 68 -9.22 -19.74 0.38
N VAL A 69 -8.12 -19.21 -0.17
CA VAL A 69 -7.08 -18.47 0.56
C VAL A 69 -7.23 -16.98 0.24
N LYS A 70 -7.28 -16.13 1.27
CA LYS A 70 -7.27 -14.66 1.11
C LYS A 70 -5.86 -14.20 0.77
N ILE A 71 -5.72 -13.16 -0.06
CA ILE A 71 -4.42 -12.61 -0.48
C ILE A 71 -3.46 -12.42 0.70
N LEU A 72 -3.94 -11.78 1.77
CA LEU A 72 -3.15 -11.49 2.98
C LEU A 72 -2.97 -12.71 3.90
N ALA A 73 -3.82 -13.73 3.77
CA ALA A 73 -3.57 -15.00 4.44
C ALA A 73 -2.37 -15.73 3.81
N LYS A 74 -2.08 -15.56 2.51
CA LYS A 74 -0.93 -16.24 1.92
C LYS A 74 0.42 -15.69 2.40
N ILE A 75 0.59 -14.36 2.51
CA ILE A 75 1.81 -13.75 3.09
C ILE A 75 2.06 -14.32 4.49
N LYS A 76 0.98 -14.41 5.28
CA LYS A 76 1.00 -14.97 6.63
C LYS A 76 1.34 -16.46 6.68
N ASP A 77 0.69 -17.27 5.84
CA ASP A 77 0.85 -18.72 5.89
C ASP A 77 2.24 -19.12 5.37
N SER A 78 2.75 -18.47 4.32
CA SER A 78 4.12 -18.71 3.83
C SER A 78 5.21 -18.19 4.76
N ASN A 79 4.95 -17.13 5.52
CA ASN A 79 5.82 -16.68 6.62
C ASN A 79 5.99 -17.74 7.73
N SER A 80 5.08 -18.71 7.87
CA SER A 80 5.25 -19.90 8.72
C SER A 80 5.73 -21.16 7.96
N ASP A 81 5.83 -21.11 6.64
CA ASP A 81 6.28 -22.24 5.80
C ASP A 81 7.80 -22.21 5.51
N GLU A 82 8.52 -21.10 5.74
CA GLU A 82 9.96 -20.97 5.47
C GLU A 82 10.80 -21.98 6.27
N ASP A 83 10.48 -22.18 7.56
CA ASP A 83 11.07 -23.22 8.42
C ASP A 83 10.88 -24.65 7.90
N LEU A 84 9.90 -24.83 6.99
CA LEU A 84 9.39 -26.12 6.53
C LEU A 84 9.74 -26.38 5.05
N MET A 85 10.74 -25.70 4.48
CA MET A 85 11.12 -25.81 3.06
C MET A 85 11.75 -27.17 2.67
N PHE A 86 10.92 -28.20 2.54
CA PHE A 86 11.26 -29.56 2.11
C PHE A 86 11.62 -29.71 0.60
N SER A 87 11.96 -28.62 -0.11
CA SER A 87 12.18 -28.64 -1.57
C SER A 87 13.55 -29.19 -2.01
N LEU A 88 14.45 -29.47 -1.08
CA LEU A 88 15.79 -30.02 -1.31
C LEU A 88 15.92 -31.40 -0.64
N PRO A 89 16.94 -32.22 -0.97
CA PRO A 89 17.20 -33.47 -0.26
C PRO A 89 17.35 -33.18 1.23
N LEU A 90 16.65 -33.92 2.09
CA LEU A 90 16.48 -33.64 3.53
C LEU A 90 17.72 -33.08 4.26
N LEU A 91 18.91 -33.61 3.98
CA LEU A 91 20.17 -33.15 4.58
C LEU A 91 20.47 -31.67 4.28
N VAL A 92 20.16 -31.21 3.06
CA VAL A 92 20.31 -29.82 2.63
C VAL A 92 19.25 -28.95 3.29
N THR A 93 17.97 -29.34 3.29
CA THR A 93 16.91 -28.60 4.01
C THR A 93 17.24 -28.40 5.49
N ILE A 94 17.77 -29.42 6.17
CA ILE A 94 18.17 -29.30 7.58
C ILE A 94 19.33 -28.30 7.74
N MET A 95 20.34 -28.34 6.87
CA MET A 95 21.46 -27.37 6.92
C MET A 95 21.01 -25.95 6.55
N ASP A 96 20.05 -25.84 5.64
CA ASP A 96 19.52 -24.59 5.11
C ASP A 96 18.70 -23.83 6.16
N SER A 97 17.82 -24.53 6.89
CA SER A 97 17.12 -24.02 8.08
C SER A 97 18.09 -23.70 9.24
N LEU A 98 19.10 -24.54 9.49
CA LEU A 98 20.08 -24.31 10.57
C LEU A 98 20.99 -23.09 10.39
N TYR A 99 21.18 -22.58 9.16
CA TYR A 99 22.17 -21.55 8.88
C TYR A 99 21.64 -20.34 8.11
N GLY A 100 20.58 -20.50 7.32
CA GLY A 100 20.01 -19.46 6.46
C GLY A 100 19.24 -18.36 7.19
N HIS A 101 18.87 -18.58 8.45
CA HIS A 101 18.08 -17.66 9.28
C HIS A 101 18.96 -16.71 10.14
N PHE A 102 20.29 -16.90 10.09
CA PHE A 102 21.26 -16.13 10.87
C PHE A 102 21.78 -14.92 10.08
N TYR A 103 21.94 -13.78 10.75
CA TYR A 103 22.62 -12.60 10.20
C TYR A 103 23.33 -11.83 11.30
N ASN A 104 24.66 -11.81 11.26
CA ASN A 104 25.46 -11.03 12.21
C ASN A 104 25.83 -9.65 11.64
N PRO A 105 25.35 -8.54 12.23
CA PRO A 105 25.56 -7.19 11.72
C PRO A 105 27.01 -6.65 11.83
N LEU A 106 27.89 -7.32 12.58
CA LEU A 106 29.30 -6.91 12.64
C LEU A 106 30.17 -7.56 11.57
N THR A 107 29.66 -8.58 10.88
CA THR A 107 30.42 -9.41 9.93
C THR A 107 29.67 -9.66 8.61
N ASN A 108 28.40 -9.27 8.53
CA ASN A 108 27.46 -9.51 7.44
C ASN A 108 27.32 -11.00 7.06
N ALA A 109 27.60 -11.88 8.02
CA ALA A 109 27.75 -13.32 7.82
C ALA A 109 26.59 -14.14 8.41
N ALA A 110 26.40 -15.32 7.83
CA ALA A 110 25.62 -16.41 8.42
C ALA A 110 26.41 -17.10 9.55
N PHE A 111 25.79 -18.08 10.20
CA PHE A 111 26.55 -19.00 11.05
C PHE A 111 27.50 -19.86 10.20
N THR A 112 28.79 -19.87 10.54
CA THR A 112 29.85 -20.49 9.73
C THR A 112 30.75 -21.44 10.54
N SER A 113 30.26 -22.63 10.86
CA SER A 113 31.07 -23.69 11.53
C SER A 113 32.00 -24.47 10.60
N TRP A 114 31.95 -24.24 9.28
CA TRP A 114 32.74 -24.97 8.28
C TRP A 114 33.52 -24.03 7.34
N PRO A 115 34.76 -24.39 6.96
CA PRO A 115 35.56 -23.57 6.06
C PRO A 115 34.95 -23.55 4.65
N GLY A 116 34.50 -22.37 4.21
CA GLY A 116 34.05 -22.13 2.83
C GLY A 116 32.78 -21.29 2.63
N ASN A 117 32.16 -20.74 3.69
CA ASN A 117 30.93 -19.93 3.59
C ASN A 117 29.83 -20.59 2.74
N LEU A 118 29.44 -21.81 3.10
CA LEU A 118 28.57 -22.66 2.27
C LEU A 118 27.09 -22.23 2.22
N PHE A 119 26.65 -21.33 3.10
CA PHE A 119 25.25 -20.89 3.19
C PHE A 119 25.16 -19.36 3.27
N PRO A 120 24.16 -18.73 2.62
CA PRO A 120 23.91 -17.30 2.72
C PRO A 120 23.35 -16.93 4.10
N SER A 121 23.58 -15.69 4.54
CA SER A 121 22.92 -15.10 5.72
C SER A 121 21.45 -14.80 5.44
N ALA A 122 20.62 -14.55 6.46
CA ALA A 122 19.20 -14.23 6.28
C ALA A 122 18.96 -13.10 5.26
N TYR A 123 19.74 -12.03 5.34
CA TYR A 123 19.68 -10.95 4.35
C TYR A 123 20.17 -11.38 2.95
N ALA A 124 21.23 -12.18 2.83
CA ALA A 124 21.69 -12.67 1.53
C ALA A 124 20.67 -13.65 0.89
N ARG A 125 20.08 -14.54 1.68
CA ARG A 125 19.02 -15.50 1.32
C ARG A 125 17.75 -14.79 0.84
N ALA A 126 17.37 -13.71 1.53
CA ALA A 126 16.26 -12.84 1.16
C ALA A 126 16.47 -12.12 -0.19
N ASN A 127 17.70 -12.05 -0.70
CA ASN A 127 18.07 -11.33 -1.93
C ASN A 127 18.70 -12.23 -3.02
N ASP A 128 18.85 -13.53 -2.78
CA ASP A 128 19.40 -14.47 -3.75
C ASP A 128 18.39 -14.71 -4.88
N SER A 129 18.71 -14.29 -6.10
CA SER A 129 17.82 -14.47 -7.27
C SER A 129 17.64 -15.94 -7.69
N SER A 130 18.45 -16.86 -7.19
CA SER A 130 18.26 -18.31 -7.36
C SER A 130 17.24 -18.89 -6.35
N ASN A 131 17.03 -18.24 -5.20
CA ASN A 131 15.95 -18.57 -4.27
C ASN A 131 14.62 -18.04 -4.82
N GLN A 132 13.71 -18.95 -5.19
CA GLN A 132 12.39 -18.59 -5.73
C GLN A 132 11.54 -17.74 -4.76
N TYR A 133 11.85 -17.73 -3.46
CA TYR A 133 11.14 -16.96 -2.44
C TYR A 133 11.85 -15.65 -2.05
N SER A 134 12.90 -15.25 -2.75
CA SER A 134 13.61 -13.99 -2.48
C SER A 134 12.84 -12.75 -2.93
N TRP A 135 13.23 -11.59 -2.41
CA TRP A 135 12.70 -10.28 -2.77
C TRP A 135 12.76 -9.97 -4.29
N PRO A 136 13.89 -10.17 -5.01
CA PRO A 136 13.90 -10.01 -6.46
C PRO A 136 12.85 -10.88 -7.17
N ASN A 137 12.66 -12.14 -6.73
CA ASN A 137 11.65 -13.03 -7.30
C ASN A 137 10.21 -12.63 -6.92
N ALA A 138 9.97 -12.19 -5.68
CA ALA A 138 8.68 -11.63 -5.26
C ALA A 138 8.28 -10.43 -6.13
N ARG A 139 9.22 -9.53 -6.40
CA ARG A 139 9.06 -8.37 -7.29
C ARG A 139 8.82 -8.79 -8.74
N LEU A 140 9.58 -9.76 -9.26
CA LEU A 140 9.39 -10.30 -10.62
C LEU A 140 8.04 -11.00 -10.79
N TYR A 141 7.60 -11.79 -9.82
CA TYR A 141 6.27 -12.41 -9.82
C TYR A 141 5.16 -11.35 -9.75
N PHE A 142 5.35 -10.26 -9.00
CA PHE A 142 4.39 -9.15 -9.00
C PHE A 142 4.29 -8.48 -10.38
N TYR A 143 5.42 -8.26 -11.06
CA TYR A 143 5.45 -7.79 -12.45
C TYR A 143 4.72 -8.74 -13.41
N GLN A 144 4.96 -10.05 -13.30
CA GLN A 144 4.29 -11.07 -14.13
C GLN A 144 2.79 -11.15 -13.84
N GLY A 145 2.38 -10.98 -12.59
CA GLY A 145 0.98 -10.85 -12.17
C GLY A 145 0.31 -9.64 -12.82
N LEU A 146 0.94 -8.46 -12.73
CA LEU A 146 0.42 -7.24 -13.35
C LEU A 146 0.28 -7.38 -14.88
N THR A 147 1.28 -7.94 -15.56
CA THR A 147 1.38 -7.88 -17.03
C THR A 147 0.76 -9.06 -17.78
N SER A 148 0.40 -10.16 -17.10
CA SER A 148 -0.22 -11.33 -17.75
C SER A 148 -1.60 -11.03 -18.37
N SER A 149 -1.83 -11.46 -19.61
CA SER A 149 -3.14 -11.39 -20.28
C SER A 149 -4.11 -12.51 -19.87
N SER A 150 -3.65 -13.49 -19.08
CA SER A 150 -4.43 -14.63 -18.60
C SER A 150 -4.75 -14.45 -17.11
N ASP A 151 -6.04 -14.44 -16.76
CA ASP A 151 -6.50 -14.32 -15.36
C ASP A 151 -5.92 -15.40 -14.46
N MET A 152 -5.84 -16.64 -14.96
CA MET A 152 -5.28 -17.77 -14.21
C MET A 152 -3.80 -17.57 -13.91
N ASP A 153 -3.02 -17.15 -14.90
CA ASP A 153 -1.59 -16.90 -14.74
C ASP A 153 -1.34 -15.66 -13.88
N ARG A 154 -2.13 -14.58 -14.08
CA ARG A 154 -2.14 -13.37 -13.25
C ARG A 154 -2.32 -13.71 -11.76
N MET A 155 -3.32 -14.52 -11.43
CA MET A 155 -3.57 -14.97 -10.05
C MET A 155 -2.47 -15.90 -9.53
N SER A 156 -1.93 -16.79 -10.37
CA SER A 156 -0.81 -17.67 -10.04
C SER A 156 0.47 -16.89 -9.70
N TYR A 157 0.80 -15.86 -10.49
CA TYR A 157 1.95 -15.00 -10.24
C TYR A 157 1.76 -14.10 -9.02
N PHE A 158 0.56 -13.52 -8.80
CA PHE A 158 0.30 -12.80 -7.55
C PHE A 158 0.39 -13.71 -6.32
N TYR A 159 -0.11 -14.95 -6.39
CA TYR A 159 0.06 -15.92 -5.31
C TYR A 159 1.54 -16.14 -4.98
N LYS A 160 2.38 -16.37 -5.99
CA LYS A 160 3.84 -16.54 -5.81
C LYS A 160 4.54 -15.28 -5.28
N ALA A 161 4.11 -14.09 -5.71
CA ALA A 161 4.65 -12.82 -5.23
C ALA A 161 4.39 -12.63 -3.72
N PHE A 162 3.16 -12.92 -3.28
CA PHE A 162 2.78 -12.83 -1.87
C PHE A 162 3.35 -13.98 -1.03
N GLU A 163 3.49 -15.17 -1.61
CA GLU A 163 4.21 -16.29 -1.01
C GLU A 163 5.65 -15.89 -0.71
N ALA A 164 6.43 -15.51 -1.72
CA ALA A 164 7.82 -15.06 -1.58
C ALA A 164 7.97 -13.88 -0.60
N LEU A 165 7.09 -12.89 -0.65
CA LEU A 165 7.11 -11.77 0.32
C LEU A 165 6.97 -12.25 1.77
N GLY A 166 6.17 -13.29 2.04
CA GLY A 166 6.05 -13.89 3.38
C GLY A 166 7.35 -14.53 3.89
N HIS A 167 8.12 -15.20 3.03
CA HIS A 167 9.44 -15.75 3.38
C HIS A 167 10.46 -14.61 3.64
N VAL A 168 10.43 -13.52 2.86
CA VAL A 168 11.31 -12.36 3.13
C VAL A 168 10.94 -11.66 4.45
N VAL A 169 9.64 -11.58 4.78
CA VAL A 169 9.15 -11.09 6.08
C VAL A 169 9.59 -12.01 7.23
N HIS A 170 9.60 -13.33 7.03
CA HIS A 170 10.13 -14.29 8.01
C HIS A 170 11.61 -14.01 8.33
N LEU A 171 12.46 -13.91 7.30
CA LEU A 171 13.90 -13.64 7.45
C LEU A 171 14.23 -12.25 8.05
N LEU A 172 13.26 -11.34 8.10
CA LEU A 172 13.35 -10.08 8.87
C LEU A 172 12.97 -10.27 10.34
N GLN A 173 11.97 -11.11 10.62
CA GLN A 173 11.52 -11.41 11.98
C GLN A 173 12.56 -12.26 12.74
N ASP A 174 13.23 -13.18 12.04
CA ASP A 174 14.37 -13.96 12.55
C ASP A 174 15.42 -13.08 13.24
N VAL A 175 15.78 -11.96 12.63
CA VAL A 175 16.83 -11.08 13.17
C VAL A 175 16.37 -10.22 14.34
N ALA A 176 15.14 -10.41 14.84
CA ALA A 176 14.79 -9.99 16.19
C ALA A 176 15.30 -10.98 17.25
N VAL A 177 15.47 -12.27 16.93
CA VAL A 177 15.97 -13.30 17.87
C VAL A 177 17.45 -13.03 18.21
N PRO A 178 17.84 -12.90 19.49
CA PRO A 178 19.23 -12.61 19.87
C PRO A 178 20.21 -13.69 19.40
N ALA A 179 19.82 -14.96 19.40
CA ALA A 179 20.66 -16.06 18.94
C ALA A 179 21.01 -15.96 17.44
N HIS A 180 20.01 -15.64 16.60
CA HIS A 180 20.14 -15.49 15.15
C HIS A 180 21.10 -14.36 14.73
N THR A 181 21.22 -13.34 15.58
CA THR A 181 22.09 -12.17 15.30
C THR A 181 23.48 -12.28 15.93
N ARG A 182 23.63 -13.14 16.94
CA ARG A 182 24.89 -13.39 17.65
C ARG A 182 25.66 -14.63 17.14
N LEU A 183 25.09 -15.37 16.19
CA LEU A 183 25.60 -16.64 15.66
C LEU A 183 25.63 -17.76 16.72
N ASP A 184 24.57 -17.82 17.53
CA ASP A 184 24.41 -18.85 18.57
C ASP A 184 23.61 -20.03 18.02
N LEU A 185 24.28 -21.10 17.61
CA LEU A 185 23.64 -22.25 16.97
C LEU A 185 22.94 -23.15 17.99
N HIS A 186 21.64 -22.95 18.15
CA HIS A 186 20.72 -23.87 18.82
C HIS A 186 20.23 -24.99 17.87
N GLY A 187 19.88 -26.13 18.47
CA GLY A 187 19.34 -27.30 17.77
C GLY A 187 17.95 -27.65 18.27
N VAL A 188 17.76 -28.91 18.69
CA VAL A 188 16.57 -29.34 19.45
C VAL A 188 17.01 -29.63 20.89
N PRO A 189 16.35 -29.07 21.93
CA PRO A 189 15.22 -28.14 21.87
C PRO A 189 15.59 -26.78 21.25
N SER A 190 14.57 -26.04 20.80
CA SER A 190 14.65 -24.67 20.25
C SER A 190 15.41 -23.71 21.17
N ASP A 191 15.76 -22.53 20.67
CA ASP A 191 16.33 -21.50 21.54
C ASP A 191 15.42 -21.23 22.75
N LEU A 192 16.04 -20.85 23.87
CA LEU A 192 15.30 -20.63 25.11
C LEU A 192 14.35 -19.41 25.01
N PHE A 193 14.70 -18.40 24.21
CA PHE A 193 13.82 -17.24 23.95
C PHE A 193 12.65 -17.61 23.03
N GLU A 194 12.88 -18.46 22.03
CA GLU A 194 11.85 -18.92 21.09
C GLU A 194 10.88 -19.90 21.77
N GLY A 195 11.40 -20.82 22.59
CA GLY A 195 10.59 -21.69 23.42
C GLY A 195 9.75 -20.93 24.44
N TYR A 196 10.29 -19.84 25.02
CA TYR A 196 9.53 -18.96 25.91
C TYR A 196 8.43 -18.20 25.17
N THR A 197 8.77 -17.51 24.08
CA THR A 197 7.79 -16.72 23.30
C THR A 197 6.70 -17.58 22.67
N SER A 198 7.01 -18.82 22.29
CA SER A 198 6.02 -19.85 21.92
C SER A 198 5.08 -20.20 23.07
N ALA A 199 5.62 -20.40 24.28
CA ALA A 199 4.84 -20.80 25.45
C ALA A 199 3.90 -19.71 25.99
N ILE A 200 4.13 -18.44 25.64
CA ILE A 200 3.34 -17.28 26.06
C ILE A 200 2.74 -16.48 24.89
N GLU A 201 2.57 -17.09 23.72
CA GLU A 201 2.17 -16.41 22.47
C GLU A 201 0.97 -15.45 22.63
N ASP A 202 -0.09 -15.88 23.32
CA ASP A 202 -1.31 -15.08 23.54
C ASP A 202 -1.11 -13.88 24.49
N ASP A 203 -0.07 -13.90 25.34
CA ASP A 203 0.26 -12.86 26.31
C ASP A 203 1.33 -11.86 25.79
N LEU A 204 1.89 -12.08 24.59
CA LEU A 204 2.91 -11.22 23.99
C LEU A 204 2.37 -9.83 23.60
N VAL A 205 3.23 -8.82 23.70
CA VAL A 205 2.92 -7.45 23.26
C VAL A 205 3.21 -7.31 21.76
N TYR A 206 2.15 -7.13 20.97
CA TYR A 206 2.23 -6.95 19.51
C TYR A 206 1.96 -5.51 19.02
N GLU A 207 1.71 -4.54 19.91
CA GLU A 207 1.58 -3.13 19.50
C GLU A 207 2.87 -2.68 18.81
N GLN A 208 2.79 -2.21 17.56
CA GLN A 208 3.99 -1.96 16.77
C GLN A 208 4.89 -0.90 17.41
N VAL A 209 6.21 -1.12 17.32
CA VAL A 209 7.22 -0.10 17.53
C VAL A 209 7.75 0.31 16.15
N PRO A 210 7.33 1.46 15.59
CA PRO A 210 7.67 1.82 14.22
C PRO A 210 9.17 2.01 14.03
N TYR A 211 9.66 1.60 12.86
CA TYR A 211 10.95 2.02 12.33
C TYR A 211 10.93 3.53 12.08
N LYS A 212 12.01 4.22 12.49
CA LYS A 212 12.14 5.68 12.47
C LYS A 212 13.44 6.15 11.80
N GLY A 213 14.12 5.23 11.10
CA GLY A 213 15.39 5.50 10.43
C GLY A 213 15.25 6.43 9.23
N SER A 214 16.32 6.53 8.45
CA SER A 214 16.32 7.30 7.20
C SER A 214 15.36 6.73 6.16
N ILE A 215 15.10 7.52 5.11
CA ILE A 215 14.36 7.07 3.93
C ILE A 215 14.96 5.75 3.42
N LEU A 216 14.12 4.73 3.28
CA LEU A 216 14.54 3.42 2.78
C LEU A 216 15.07 3.55 1.34
N ASN A 217 16.39 3.53 1.24
CA ASN A 217 17.12 3.63 0.00
C ASN A 217 17.67 2.24 -0.35
N SER A 218 16.79 1.38 -0.85
CA SER A 218 17.17 0.09 -1.45
C SER A 218 17.67 0.32 -2.88
N MET A 219 18.84 -0.21 -3.22
CA MET A 219 19.16 -0.51 -4.62
C MET A 219 18.15 -1.58 -5.09
N ILE A 220 17.49 -1.35 -6.22
CA ILE A 220 16.19 -1.99 -6.50
C ILE A 220 16.13 -3.54 -6.58
N PRO A 221 17.17 -4.33 -6.90
CA PRO A 221 17.03 -5.79 -6.83
C PRO A 221 16.76 -6.27 -5.39
N ASN A 222 17.14 -5.50 -4.37
CA ASN A 222 17.23 -5.98 -3.00
C ASN A 222 16.17 -5.38 -2.07
N ALA A 223 15.82 -6.16 -1.03
CA ALA A 223 15.12 -5.68 0.15
C ALA A 223 15.93 -4.53 0.81
N PRO A 224 15.27 -3.58 1.48
CA PRO A 224 15.95 -2.45 2.11
C PRO A 224 16.82 -2.93 3.29
N LEU A 225 18.13 -3.00 3.06
CA LEU A 225 19.14 -3.42 4.05
C LEU A 225 18.93 -2.71 5.39
N GLN A 226 18.55 -1.43 5.38
CA GLN A 226 18.34 -0.59 6.57
C GLN A 226 17.32 -1.14 7.59
N LEU A 227 16.49 -2.12 7.23
CA LEU A 227 15.61 -2.83 8.16
C LEU A 227 16.30 -4.00 8.89
N TRP A 228 17.31 -4.63 8.28
CA TRP A 228 18.19 -5.61 8.93
C TRP A 228 19.35 -4.90 9.63
N ASP A 229 20.00 -3.98 8.92
CA ASP A 229 21.29 -3.38 9.25
C ASP A 229 21.46 -2.00 8.60
N GLY A 230 21.87 -0.99 9.39
CA GLY A 230 22.15 0.36 8.93
C GLY A 230 23.59 0.84 9.20
N ASP A 231 24.52 -0.06 9.53
CA ASP A 231 25.91 0.27 9.91
C ASP A 231 26.04 1.24 11.13
N PHE A 232 25.08 1.20 12.05
CA PHE A 232 25.05 2.00 13.28
C PHE A 232 25.67 1.29 14.49
N TYR A 233 25.72 -0.03 14.48
CA TYR A 233 26.31 -0.89 15.49
C TYR A 233 27.74 -1.28 15.10
N THR A 234 28.69 -1.05 16.00
CA THR A 234 30.09 -1.42 15.76
C THR A 234 30.70 -2.07 16.99
N ALA A 235 31.89 -2.64 16.85
CA ALA A 235 32.63 -3.20 17.97
C ALA A 235 32.91 -2.20 19.11
N THR A 236 32.90 -0.89 18.82
CA THR A 236 33.19 0.17 19.81
C THR A 236 31.95 0.96 20.23
N SER A 237 30.90 1.04 19.41
CA SER A 237 29.69 1.85 19.65
C SER A 237 28.39 1.03 19.68
N LEU A 238 27.59 1.23 20.73
CA LEU A 238 26.21 0.77 20.78
C LEU A 238 25.28 1.73 19.99
N PRO A 239 24.27 1.21 19.28
CA PRO A 239 23.22 2.03 18.68
C PRO A 239 22.33 2.68 19.76
N ALA A 240 21.77 3.85 19.44
CA ALA A 240 20.81 4.53 20.32
C ALA A 240 19.36 4.14 19.98
N GLY A 241 18.54 3.85 21.00
CA GLY A 241 17.16 3.36 20.99
C GLY A 241 16.07 4.18 20.33
N SER A 242 16.44 4.98 19.35
CA SER A 242 15.57 5.82 18.55
C SER A 242 14.77 5.06 17.48
N ASN A 243 14.88 3.72 17.42
CA ASN A 243 14.36 2.82 16.37
C ASN A 243 14.82 3.21 14.96
N LYS A 244 16.05 3.74 14.85
CA LYS A 244 16.65 4.19 13.59
C LYS A 244 17.59 3.17 12.94
N VAL A 245 17.89 2.11 13.67
CA VAL A 245 18.90 1.10 13.35
C VAL A 245 18.22 -0.16 12.85
N GLY A 246 18.97 -1.03 12.18
CA GLY A 246 18.50 -2.33 11.74
C GLY A 246 18.04 -3.21 12.91
N LEU A 247 17.12 -4.13 12.63
CA LEU A 247 16.57 -5.03 13.64
C LEU A 247 17.65 -5.99 14.16
N ALA A 248 18.55 -6.44 13.28
CA ALA A 248 19.67 -7.30 13.65
C ALA A 248 20.66 -6.57 14.57
N GLU A 249 21.00 -5.33 14.23
CA GLU A 249 21.83 -4.45 15.04
C GLU A 249 21.22 -4.23 16.43
N TYR A 250 19.92 -3.94 16.47
CA TYR A 250 19.21 -3.70 17.72
C TYR A 250 19.21 -4.96 18.60
N SER A 251 19.00 -6.14 18.02
CA SER A 251 19.00 -7.39 18.79
C SER A 251 20.41 -7.73 19.32
N ALA A 252 21.40 -7.80 18.41
CA ALA A 252 22.78 -8.16 18.75
C ALA A 252 23.43 -7.21 19.77
N ALA A 253 23.17 -5.91 19.67
CA ALA A 253 23.81 -4.91 20.52
C ALA A 253 23.19 -4.80 21.93
N ASN A 254 21.92 -5.19 22.09
CA ASN A 254 21.20 -5.00 23.35
C ASN A 254 21.01 -6.28 24.17
N PHE A 255 20.98 -7.44 23.52
CA PHE A 255 20.65 -8.72 24.14
C PHE A 255 21.77 -9.75 24.01
N VAL A 256 21.70 -10.81 24.82
CA VAL A 256 22.60 -11.97 24.76
C VAL A 256 21.80 -13.23 24.47
N SER A 257 22.45 -14.29 24.00
CA SER A 257 21.85 -15.60 23.75
C SER A 257 22.56 -16.69 24.56
N ALA A 258 21.98 -17.89 24.63
CA ALA A 258 22.30 -18.89 25.66
C ALA A 258 23.77 -19.32 25.75
N ASP A 259 24.43 -19.61 24.62
CA ASP A 259 25.86 -19.98 24.61
C ASP A 259 26.78 -18.77 24.41
N THR A 260 26.30 -17.67 23.81
CA THR A 260 27.10 -16.43 23.61
C THR A 260 27.04 -15.40 24.75
N ILE A 261 26.51 -15.74 25.94
CA ILE A 261 26.39 -14.80 27.09
C ILE A 261 27.74 -14.15 27.43
N PHE A 262 27.89 -12.87 27.04
CA PHE A 262 29.12 -12.07 27.15
C PHE A 262 30.37 -12.69 26.49
N LYS A 263 30.18 -13.50 25.45
CA LYS A 263 31.24 -14.10 24.63
C LYS A 263 31.08 -13.67 23.17
N GLU A 264 32.16 -13.85 22.41
CA GLU A 264 32.25 -13.80 20.94
C GLU A 264 31.97 -12.43 20.31
N GLN A 265 30.82 -11.82 20.59
CA GLN A 265 30.48 -10.47 20.19
C GLN A 265 31.08 -9.44 21.16
N PRO A 266 31.56 -8.28 20.66
CA PRO A 266 32.16 -7.23 21.50
C PRO A 266 31.15 -6.51 22.41
N ARG A 267 29.85 -6.57 22.10
CA ARG A 267 28.78 -5.89 22.83
C ARG A 267 27.52 -6.79 23.00
N PRO A 268 26.69 -6.55 24.02
CA PRO A 268 27.02 -5.76 25.20
C PRO A 268 28.16 -6.43 25.99
N SER A 269 29.16 -5.64 26.39
CA SER A 269 30.30 -6.08 27.20
C SER A 269 29.88 -6.22 28.65
N LEU A 270 30.19 -7.36 29.28
CA LEU A 270 29.94 -7.59 30.71
C LEU A 270 30.52 -6.49 31.61
N ILE A 271 31.64 -5.89 31.22
CA ILE A 271 32.36 -4.91 32.04
C ILE A 271 31.93 -3.49 31.72
N ASP A 272 31.78 -3.16 30.43
CA ASP A 272 31.64 -1.78 29.99
C ASP A 272 30.18 -1.35 29.80
N ASP A 273 29.28 -2.31 29.55
CA ASP A 273 27.86 -2.03 29.27
C ASP A 273 26.88 -2.51 30.34
N THR A 274 27.36 -3.22 31.37
CA THR A 274 26.50 -3.77 32.43
C THR A 274 26.89 -3.31 33.82
N ASP A 275 25.95 -3.45 34.75
CA ASP A 275 26.20 -3.18 36.16
C ASP A 275 26.83 -4.34 36.95
N CYS A 276 27.36 -5.38 36.29
CA CYS A 276 27.99 -6.53 36.97
C CYS A 276 29.04 -6.08 38.00
N VAL A 277 29.95 -5.18 37.61
CA VAL A 277 31.03 -4.71 38.48
C VAL A 277 30.47 -4.02 39.72
N ASN A 278 29.42 -3.21 39.57
CA ASN A 278 28.76 -2.53 40.69
C ASN A 278 28.05 -3.53 41.62
N LYS A 279 27.33 -4.52 41.07
CA LYS A 279 26.66 -5.58 41.86
C LYS A 279 27.65 -6.50 42.57
N VAL A 280 28.78 -6.80 41.94
CA VAL A 280 29.85 -7.62 42.54
C VAL A 280 30.63 -6.86 43.61
N LEU A 281 30.95 -5.58 43.41
CA LEU A 281 31.67 -4.77 44.39
C LEU A 281 30.80 -4.25 45.54
N ASN A 282 29.47 -4.25 45.40
CA ASN A 282 28.59 -3.93 46.52
C ASN A 282 28.74 -4.99 47.63
N THR A 283 29.22 -4.52 48.79
CA THR A 283 29.49 -5.32 50.00
C THR A 283 28.37 -5.26 51.03
N SER A 284 27.33 -4.43 50.81
CA SER A 284 26.20 -4.38 51.72
C SER A 284 25.42 -5.70 51.69
N SER A 285 25.41 -6.41 52.81
CA SER A 285 24.87 -7.77 52.95
C SER A 285 23.37 -7.85 52.64
N ALA A 286 22.68 -6.71 52.58
CA ALA A 286 21.28 -6.57 52.22
C ALA A 286 21.00 -6.58 50.70
N SER A 287 22.02 -6.50 49.83
CA SER A 287 21.80 -6.57 48.37
C SER A 287 21.67 -7.99 47.82
N PHE A 288 21.95 -9.03 48.62
CA PHE A 288 21.59 -10.42 48.32
C PHE A 288 20.21 -10.79 48.87
N VAL A 289 19.27 -9.83 48.84
CA VAL A 289 17.83 -10.06 49.08
C VAL A 289 17.14 -10.40 47.74
N TYR A 290 17.66 -11.43 47.07
CA TYR A 290 16.90 -12.65 46.80
C TYR A 290 15.32 -12.45 46.72
N ILE A 291 14.66 -12.55 45.53
CA ILE A 291 13.17 -12.38 45.29
C ILE A 291 12.41 -13.69 44.85
N PRO A 292 11.32 -14.13 45.52
CA PRO A 292 10.77 -15.49 45.39
C PRO A 292 10.25 -15.88 44.00
N ILE A 293 10.65 -17.06 43.51
CA ILE A 293 10.03 -17.75 42.37
C ILE A 293 9.22 -18.93 42.93
N ASN A 294 7.93 -19.01 42.60
CA ASN A 294 7.09 -20.17 42.95
C ASN A 294 7.37 -21.32 41.97
N ILE A 295 8.51 -21.99 42.12
CA ILE A 295 8.75 -23.28 41.46
C ILE A 295 8.11 -24.38 42.33
N PRO A 296 7.20 -25.22 41.81
CA PRO A 296 6.62 -26.33 42.56
C PRO A 296 7.65 -27.48 42.74
N GLY A 297 8.61 -27.27 43.64
CA GLY A 297 9.58 -28.27 44.09
C GLY A 297 9.25 -28.80 45.50
N PRO A 298 9.84 -29.94 45.93
CA PRO A 298 9.46 -30.62 47.19
C PRO A 298 9.82 -29.89 48.49
N ILE A 299 10.46 -28.73 48.40
CA ILE A 299 10.99 -27.97 49.53
C ILE A 299 10.61 -26.50 49.27
N GLY A 300 9.68 -25.96 50.05
CA GLY A 300 9.14 -24.61 49.91
C GLY A 300 10.11 -23.48 50.30
N ALA A 301 11.35 -23.57 49.85
CA ALA A 301 12.36 -22.54 49.99
C ALA A 301 12.41 -21.70 48.70
N SER A 302 12.14 -20.41 48.83
CA SER A 302 12.22 -19.49 47.73
C SER A 302 13.69 -19.20 47.37
N ASP A 303 14.19 -19.78 46.27
CA ASP A 303 15.03 -19.04 45.32
C ASP A 303 14.07 -18.17 44.47
N ARG A 304 14.23 -16.86 44.27
CA ARG A 304 15.29 -15.92 44.68
C ARG A 304 16.53 -15.92 43.76
N ARG A 305 16.58 -14.94 42.84
CA ARG A 305 17.60 -14.77 41.78
C ARG A 305 18.00 -13.28 41.57
N MET A 306 19.24 -13.03 41.14
CA MET A 306 19.77 -11.70 40.83
C MET A 306 20.08 -11.60 39.33
N TYR A 307 19.79 -10.46 38.72
CA TYR A 307 20.07 -10.18 37.31
C TYR A 307 21.22 -9.19 37.14
N VAL A 308 21.94 -9.30 36.02
CA VAL A 308 22.78 -8.27 35.41
C VAL A 308 21.88 -7.37 34.58
N SER A 309 22.10 -6.06 34.63
CA SER A 309 21.33 -5.07 33.88
C SER A 309 22.25 -4.35 32.88
N LYS A 310 21.77 -4.09 31.67
CA LYS A 310 22.46 -3.25 30.70
C LYS A 310 22.22 -1.78 31.07
N ILE A 311 23.29 -1.01 31.17
CA ILE A 311 23.30 0.40 31.63
C ILE A 311 23.91 1.37 30.61
N SER A 312 24.46 0.85 29.51
CA SER A 312 25.06 1.61 28.40
C SER A 312 24.22 1.44 27.12
N GLY A 313 24.07 2.50 26.34
CA GLY A 313 23.08 2.54 25.25
C GLY A 313 21.66 2.38 25.81
N ASP A 314 20.85 1.55 25.17
CA ASP A 314 19.50 1.25 25.68
C ASP A 314 19.55 0.40 26.96
N PRO A 315 18.88 0.83 28.06
CA PRO A 315 18.81 0.04 29.27
C PRO A 315 17.98 -1.24 29.09
N VAL A 316 18.49 -2.35 29.63
CA VAL A 316 17.77 -3.64 29.72
C VAL A 316 17.83 -4.09 31.16
N ASN A 317 16.67 -4.19 31.84
CA ASN A 317 16.63 -4.40 33.28
C ASN A 317 17.12 -5.80 33.66
N LYS A 318 16.67 -6.83 32.95
CA LYS A 318 17.09 -8.22 33.11
C LYS A 318 17.85 -8.66 31.85
N LEU A 319 19.15 -8.41 31.77
CA LEU A 319 19.98 -8.84 30.62
C LEU A 319 20.41 -10.31 30.74
N ALA A 320 20.89 -10.73 31.91
CA ALA A 320 21.31 -12.11 32.18
C ALA A 320 21.18 -12.40 33.70
N ALA A 321 20.99 -13.64 34.10
CA ALA A 321 20.89 -14.02 35.51
C ALA A 321 22.24 -14.51 36.05
N PHE A 322 22.54 -14.16 37.30
CA PHE A 322 23.66 -14.77 38.03
C PHE A 322 23.33 -16.21 38.41
N SER A 323 24.24 -17.14 38.15
CA SER A 323 24.15 -18.54 38.60
C SER A 323 24.16 -18.67 40.13
N ILE A 324 23.60 -19.77 40.65
CA ILE A 324 23.67 -20.16 42.08
C ILE A 324 25.12 -20.22 42.62
N LEU A 325 26.11 -20.45 41.76
CA LEU A 325 27.53 -20.48 42.13
C LEU A 325 28.14 -19.08 42.36
N THR A 326 27.43 -17.99 42.00
CA THR A 326 27.96 -16.62 42.02
C THR A 326 28.50 -16.19 43.36
N ASN A 327 27.83 -16.52 44.47
CA ASN A 327 28.31 -16.11 45.80
C ASN A 327 29.64 -16.80 46.17
N ALA A 328 29.76 -18.11 45.90
CA ALA A 328 30.99 -18.87 46.15
C ALA A 328 32.15 -18.35 45.29
N THR A 329 31.91 -18.06 44.01
CA THR A 329 32.92 -17.50 43.11
C THR A 329 33.30 -16.07 43.50
N LYS A 330 32.34 -15.21 43.87
CA LYS A 330 32.58 -13.84 44.39
C LYS A 330 33.48 -13.88 45.63
N LEU A 331 33.10 -14.66 46.65
CA LEU A 331 33.86 -14.77 47.89
C LEU A 331 35.28 -15.32 47.66
N LYS A 332 35.43 -16.35 46.80
CA LYS A 332 36.73 -16.88 46.41
C LYS A 332 37.58 -15.84 45.68
N GLY A 333 36.98 -15.04 44.81
CA GLY A 333 37.67 -13.97 44.09
C GLY A 333 38.14 -12.82 44.99
N ILE A 334 37.29 -12.39 45.94
CA ILE A 334 37.64 -11.40 46.98
C ILE A 334 38.80 -11.93 47.84
N ALA A 335 38.74 -13.19 48.29
CA ALA A 335 39.81 -13.82 49.06
C ALA A 335 41.13 -14.00 48.26
N GLN A 336 41.06 -13.95 46.92
CA GLN A 336 42.22 -13.96 46.01
C GLN A 336 42.72 -12.54 45.67
N GLY A 337 42.11 -11.48 46.21
CA GLY A 337 42.50 -10.09 45.94
C GLY A 337 42.15 -9.60 44.52
N LEU A 338 41.21 -10.27 43.83
CA LEU A 338 40.82 -9.92 42.46
C LEU A 338 39.99 -8.63 42.41
N SER A 339 40.16 -7.85 41.35
CA SER A 339 39.30 -6.71 41.04
C SER A 339 37.86 -7.14 40.69
N GLY A 340 36.89 -6.23 40.81
CA GLY A 340 35.49 -6.50 40.42
C GLY A 340 35.35 -7.01 38.99
N ASN A 341 36.17 -6.49 38.07
CA ASN A 341 36.20 -6.91 36.66
C ASN A 341 36.67 -8.36 36.50
N GLU A 342 37.73 -8.75 37.22
CA GLU A 342 38.25 -10.13 37.22
C GLU A 342 37.29 -11.12 37.90
N ILE A 343 36.53 -10.66 38.91
CA ILE A 343 35.49 -11.47 39.54
C ILE A 343 34.35 -11.69 38.54
N CYS A 344 33.81 -10.62 37.92
CA CYS A 344 32.75 -10.72 36.90
C CYS A 344 33.09 -11.71 35.79
N LYS A 345 34.32 -11.66 35.25
CA LYS A 345 34.80 -12.58 34.20
C LYS A 345 34.90 -14.06 34.64
N LYS A 346 34.79 -14.37 35.93
CA LYS A 346 34.78 -15.74 36.48
C LYS A 346 33.38 -16.22 36.86
N LEU A 347 32.36 -15.36 36.81
CA LEU A 347 30.99 -15.73 37.14
C LEU A 347 30.33 -16.53 36.01
N VAL A 348 29.36 -17.36 36.38
CA VAL A 348 28.52 -18.10 35.46
C VAL A 348 27.18 -17.38 35.37
N PHE A 349 26.71 -17.17 34.15
CA PHE A 349 25.44 -16.55 33.84
C PHE A 349 24.51 -17.54 33.15
N LEU A 350 23.21 -17.26 33.17
CA LEU A 350 22.16 -18.05 32.51
C LEU A 350 21.02 -17.13 32.05
N LEU A 351 20.17 -17.63 31.16
CA LEU A 351 18.92 -16.98 30.78
C LEU A 351 17.73 -17.72 31.42
N ASP A 352 16.63 -17.01 31.62
CA ASP A 352 15.39 -17.53 32.18
C ASP A 352 14.17 -16.75 31.67
N ASP A 353 12.99 -17.26 31.96
CA ASP A 353 11.69 -16.73 31.55
C ASP A 353 11.54 -15.23 31.86
N ALA A 354 12.04 -14.75 33.00
CA ALA A 354 11.95 -13.34 33.36
C ALA A 354 12.88 -12.44 32.54
N ILE A 355 13.98 -12.98 32.02
CA ILE A 355 14.85 -12.30 31.04
C ILE A 355 14.19 -12.31 29.67
N HIS A 356 13.63 -13.45 29.24
CA HIS A 356 12.95 -13.56 27.96
C HIS A 356 11.68 -12.69 27.89
N ASP A 357 11.00 -12.45 29.01
CA ASP A 357 9.92 -11.47 29.16
C ASP A 357 10.37 -10.03 28.81
N ASP A 358 11.46 -9.54 29.42
CA ASP A 358 12.06 -8.23 29.12
C ASP A 358 12.47 -8.12 27.65
N TYR A 359 13.00 -9.21 27.09
CA TYR A 359 13.44 -9.29 25.69
C TYR A 359 12.22 -9.24 24.75
N ALA A 360 11.19 -10.05 25.00
CA ALA A 360 10.02 -10.20 24.14
C ALA A 360 9.20 -8.90 24.08
N ALA A 361 8.99 -8.26 25.23
CA ALA A 361 8.36 -6.95 25.35
C ALA A 361 9.09 -5.84 24.57
N THR A 362 10.34 -6.08 24.15
CA THR A 362 11.16 -5.12 23.40
C THR A 362 11.31 -5.51 21.92
N LEU A 363 11.43 -6.80 21.62
CA LEU A 363 11.76 -7.34 20.30
C LEU A 363 10.53 -7.65 19.45
N VAL A 364 9.47 -8.25 20.02
CA VAL A 364 8.23 -8.59 19.29
C VAL A 364 7.54 -7.34 18.74
N PRO A 365 7.35 -6.24 19.49
CA PRO A 365 6.85 -4.97 18.96
C PRO A 365 7.64 -4.41 17.78
N ARG A 366 8.97 -4.60 17.78
CA ARG A 366 9.84 -4.15 16.68
C ARG A 366 9.72 -5.05 15.47
N ALA A 367 9.68 -6.37 15.66
CA ALA A 367 9.42 -7.31 14.56
C ALA A 367 8.12 -6.97 13.82
N VAL A 368 7.04 -6.59 14.54
CA VAL A 368 5.79 -6.09 13.94
C VAL A 368 6.02 -4.81 13.13
N GLY A 369 6.63 -3.78 13.72
CA GLY A 369 6.83 -2.48 13.06
C GLY A 369 7.78 -2.51 11.86
N TYR A 370 8.80 -3.37 11.89
CA TYR A 370 9.73 -3.56 10.78
C TYR A 370 9.09 -4.41 9.68
N SER A 371 8.31 -5.44 10.02
CA SER A 371 7.49 -6.21 9.06
C SER A 371 6.50 -5.33 8.31
N LYS A 372 5.78 -4.43 9.03
CA LYS A 372 4.91 -3.41 8.41
C LYS A 372 5.70 -2.62 7.37
N THR A 373 6.82 -2.04 7.80
CA THR A 373 7.63 -1.13 7.01
C THR A 373 8.21 -1.80 5.75
N LEU A 374 8.59 -3.08 5.83
CA LEU A 374 9.02 -3.89 4.69
C LEU A 374 7.89 -4.10 3.67
N MET A 375 6.68 -4.44 4.14
CA MET A 375 5.51 -4.61 3.29
C MET A 375 5.09 -3.30 2.62
N ASP A 376 5.11 -2.17 3.34
CA ASP A 376 4.88 -0.84 2.74
C ASP A 376 5.86 -0.57 1.61
N HIS A 377 7.15 -0.82 1.84
CA HIS A 377 8.20 -0.59 0.84
C HIS A 377 8.02 -1.47 -0.41
N PHE A 378 7.55 -2.71 -0.26
CA PHE A 378 7.27 -3.59 -1.40
C PHE A 378 6.19 -3.01 -2.33
N PHE A 379 5.15 -2.43 -1.74
CA PHE A 379 3.98 -1.90 -2.45
C PHE A 379 4.05 -0.42 -2.83
N ASN A 380 4.91 0.38 -2.20
CA ASN A 380 5.04 1.80 -2.47
C ASN A 380 5.23 2.07 -3.98
N SER A 381 4.42 2.97 -4.54
CA SER A 381 4.54 3.35 -5.95
C SER A 381 5.86 4.08 -6.22
N GLN A 382 6.48 3.71 -7.33
CA GLN A 382 7.78 4.17 -7.80
C GLN A 382 7.64 5.00 -9.08
N ILE A 383 6.46 4.94 -9.71
CA ILE A 383 6.04 5.73 -10.87
C ILE A 383 4.76 6.49 -10.50
N GLU A 384 4.80 7.82 -10.56
CA GLU A 384 3.62 8.69 -10.45
C GLU A 384 2.90 8.73 -11.81
N ILE A 385 1.58 8.48 -11.80
CA ILE A 385 0.71 8.63 -12.97
C ILE A 385 -0.14 9.90 -12.81
N SER A 386 -0.14 10.75 -13.83
CA SER A 386 -0.86 12.02 -13.84
C SER A 386 -1.49 12.31 -15.20
N LEU A 387 -2.43 13.26 -15.23
CA LEU A 387 -3.09 13.68 -16.46
C LEU A 387 -2.12 14.33 -17.45
N PRO A 388 -2.27 14.09 -18.76
CA PRO A 388 -1.61 14.87 -19.82
C PRO A 388 -2.20 16.29 -19.93
N ASP A 389 -1.56 17.16 -20.72
CA ASP A 389 -1.93 18.59 -20.82
C ASP A 389 -3.28 18.87 -21.51
N ASN A 390 -3.88 17.84 -22.14
CA ASN A 390 -5.26 17.92 -22.64
C ASN A 390 -6.31 17.65 -21.53
N GLY A 391 -5.91 17.27 -20.30
CA GLY A 391 -6.79 17.13 -19.14
C GLY A 391 -7.61 15.83 -19.08
N VAL A 392 -7.35 14.85 -19.94
CA VAL A 392 -8.02 13.53 -19.93
C VAL A 392 -7.04 12.40 -20.20
N TYR A 393 -7.31 11.22 -19.66
CA TYR A 393 -6.62 9.99 -20.06
C TYR A 393 -7.12 9.49 -21.42
N ALA A 394 -8.43 9.61 -21.68
CA ALA A 394 -9.07 9.24 -22.95
C ALA A 394 -10.42 9.95 -23.12
N SER A 395 -10.92 10.00 -24.36
CA SER A 395 -12.27 10.49 -24.68
C SER A 395 -12.88 9.80 -25.89
N VAL A 396 -14.20 9.66 -25.91
CA VAL A 396 -15.01 9.10 -27.01
C VAL A 396 -16.19 10.05 -27.30
N PRO A 397 -16.27 10.66 -28.51
CA PRO A 397 -17.42 11.47 -28.90
C PRO A 397 -18.72 10.67 -28.89
N ASN A 398 -19.82 11.28 -28.46
CA ASN A 398 -21.13 10.63 -28.52
C ASN A 398 -21.82 10.91 -29.86
N ASN A 399 -21.82 9.91 -30.73
CA ASN A 399 -22.44 9.98 -32.06
C ASN A 399 -23.96 9.68 -32.02
N GLY A 400 -24.68 10.22 -31.03
CA GLY A 400 -26.11 10.00 -30.84
C GLY A 400 -26.51 8.59 -30.40
N SER A 401 -25.59 7.84 -29.77
CA SER A 401 -25.87 6.46 -29.34
C SER A 401 -26.81 6.43 -28.13
N THR A 402 -27.85 5.61 -28.19
CA THR A 402 -28.72 5.27 -27.05
C THR A 402 -28.28 3.95 -26.41
N TYR A 403 -28.68 3.70 -25.16
CA TYR A 403 -28.42 2.43 -24.49
C TYR A 403 -29.20 1.28 -25.17
N PRO A 404 -28.61 0.08 -25.38
CA PRO A 404 -27.22 -0.29 -25.07
C PRO A 404 -26.23 0.33 -26.07
N TYR A 405 -25.10 0.85 -25.56
CA TYR A 405 -24.10 1.57 -26.37
C TYR A 405 -23.14 0.57 -27.07
N PRO A 406 -23.40 0.12 -28.33
CA PRO A 406 -22.85 -1.17 -28.77
C PRO A 406 -21.40 -1.09 -29.24
N ASN A 407 -20.89 0.12 -29.53
CA ASN A 407 -19.62 0.37 -30.22
C ASN A 407 -18.84 1.56 -29.65
N MET A 408 -19.10 1.96 -28.39
CA MET A 408 -18.44 3.11 -27.76
C MET A 408 -17.36 2.64 -26.79
N ASN A 409 -16.10 2.71 -27.22
CA ASN A 409 -14.95 2.23 -26.46
C ASN A 409 -13.77 3.21 -26.55
N PHE A 410 -13.02 3.35 -25.46
CA PHE A 410 -11.72 4.02 -25.45
C PHE A 410 -10.66 3.08 -26.05
N THR A 411 -10.17 3.43 -27.24
CA THR A 411 -9.13 2.67 -27.98
C THR A 411 -7.71 3.17 -27.70
N GLN A 412 -7.55 4.18 -26.84
CA GLN A 412 -6.27 4.80 -26.53
C GLN A 412 -6.28 5.38 -25.12
N ILE A 413 -5.14 5.29 -24.42
CA ILE A 413 -4.90 6.00 -23.16
C ILE A 413 -3.64 6.86 -23.32
N THR A 414 -3.71 8.13 -22.94
CA THR A 414 -2.55 9.02 -22.82
C THR A 414 -2.39 9.45 -21.37
N LEU A 415 -1.19 9.30 -20.81
CA LEU A 415 -0.89 9.67 -19.42
C LEU A 415 0.49 10.33 -19.32
N LYS A 416 0.77 10.98 -18.19
CA LYS A 416 2.11 11.39 -17.79
C LYS A 416 2.66 10.45 -16.73
N ALA A 417 3.84 9.90 -16.96
CA ALA A 417 4.57 9.04 -16.03
C ALA A 417 5.81 9.77 -15.50
N LYS A 418 6.08 9.69 -14.21
CA LYS A 418 7.26 10.32 -13.58
C LYS A 418 7.88 9.38 -12.56
N ASN A 419 9.20 9.30 -12.55
CA ASN A 419 9.94 8.48 -11.61
C ASN A 419 9.94 9.17 -10.23
N ILE A 420 9.40 8.49 -9.22
CA ILE A 420 9.35 8.96 -7.83
C ILE A 420 10.20 8.11 -6.89
N LEU A 421 11.15 7.33 -7.44
CA LEU A 421 12.08 6.52 -6.67
C LEU A 421 12.83 7.37 -5.63
N LEU A 422 12.68 6.94 -4.38
CA LEU A 422 13.34 7.51 -3.22
C LEU A 422 14.86 7.33 -3.30
N SER A 423 15.35 6.24 -3.92
CA SER A 423 16.77 6.03 -4.20
C SER A 423 17.37 7.08 -5.15
N GLY A 424 16.54 7.69 -5.99
CA GLY A 424 16.99 8.64 -7.01
C GLY A 424 17.64 8.00 -8.24
N GLU A 425 17.59 6.69 -8.37
CA GLU A 425 18.05 5.99 -9.57
C GLU A 425 17.16 6.30 -10.78
N ASP A 426 17.77 6.55 -11.93
CA ASP A 426 17.06 6.86 -13.18
C ASP A 426 16.55 5.59 -13.89
N MET A 427 15.28 5.60 -14.26
CA MET A 427 14.67 4.64 -15.19
C MET A 427 15.01 5.07 -16.62
N SER A 428 16.11 4.53 -17.17
CA SER A 428 16.79 5.12 -18.34
C SER A 428 16.52 4.44 -19.69
N GLY A 429 15.81 3.32 -19.69
CA GLY A 429 15.44 2.60 -20.91
C GLY A 429 14.92 1.21 -20.59
N GLY A 430 13.61 1.02 -20.70
CA GLY A 430 12.94 -0.26 -20.45
C GLY A 430 11.60 -0.38 -21.16
N ASP A 431 10.97 -1.54 -21.01
CA ASP A 431 9.58 -1.77 -21.39
C ASP A 431 8.64 -1.18 -20.33
N VAL A 432 7.64 -0.43 -20.78
CA VAL A 432 6.55 0.08 -19.95
C VAL A 432 5.25 -0.55 -20.44
N THR A 433 4.64 -1.36 -19.59
CA THR A 433 3.32 -1.95 -19.82
C THR A 433 2.27 -1.16 -19.06
N LEU A 434 1.34 -0.55 -19.79
CA LEU A 434 0.06 -0.10 -19.27
C LEU A 434 -0.85 -1.31 -19.09
N VAL A 435 -1.46 -1.40 -17.92
CA VAL A 435 -2.58 -2.28 -17.62
C VAL A 435 -3.71 -1.38 -17.15
N VAL A 436 -4.91 -1.56 -17.71
CA VAL A 436 -6.13 -0.92 -17.22
C VAL A 436 -7.04 -2.02 -16.72
N THR A 437 -7.30 -2.00 -15.42
CA THR A 437 -8.14 -2.96 -14.72
C THR A 437 -9.52 -2.34 -14.47
N TYR A 438 -10.59 -3.04 -14.83
CA TYR A 438 -11.97 -2.52 -14.70
C TYR A 438 -13.00 -3.65 -14.55
N ARG A 439 -14.24 -3.29 -14.20
CA ARG A 439 -15.45 -4.13 -14.35
C ARG A 439 -16.37 -3.55 -15.40
N ILE A 440 -17.39 -4.29 -15.83
CA ILE A 440 -18.38 -3.81 -16.81
C ILE A 440 -19.77 -3.75 -16.15
N ALA A 441 -20.44 -2.61 -16.27
CA ALA A 441 -21.83 -2.43 -15.86
C ALA A 441 -22.78 -3.27 -16.72
N LYS A 442 -23.73 -3.98 -16.08
CA LYS A 442 -24.75 -4.82 -16.74
C LYS A 442 -25.99 -4.04 -17.18
N ALA A 443 -26.12 -2.80 -16.75
CA ALA A 443 -27.14 -1.84 -17.14
C ALA A 443 -26.48 -0.48 -17.44
N ASP A 444 -27.26 0.52 -17.83
CA ASP A 444 -26.77 1.88 -18.04
C ASP A 444 -26.11 2.42 -16.73
N PRO A 445 -24.79 2.73 -16.71
CA PRO A 445 -24.12 3.27 -15.54
C PRO A 445 -24.36 4.77 -15.34
N PHE A 446 -24.96 5.46 -16.31
CA PHE A 446 -25.16 6.91 -16.32
C PHE A 446 -26.49 7.32 -15.65
N VAL A 447 -26.79 6.66 -14.52
CA VAL A 447 -28.01 6.83 -13.73
C VAL A 447 -27.70 6.94 -12.24
N THR A 448 -28.62 7.54 -11.47
CA THR A 448 -28.50 7.63 -10.01
C THR A 448 -28.68 6.28 -9.33
N GLY A 449 -27.79 5.96 -8.38
CA GLY A 449 -27.91 4.79 -7.51
C GLY A 449 -27.20 3.53 -8.01
N PRO A 450 -27.51 2.34 -7.45
CA PRO A 450 -26.79 1.10 -7.73
C PRO A 450 -27.01 0.56 -9.14
N VAL A 451 -25.95 -0.01 -9.70
CA VAL A 451 -25.94 -0.72 -10.98
C VAL A 451 -25.09 -1.97 -10.80
N ASP A 452 -25.61 -3.13 -11.21
CA ASP A 452 -24.88 -4.39 -11.15
C ASP A 452 -23.71 -4.40 -12.14
N VAL A 453 -22.60 -5.03 -11.73
CA VAL A 453 -21.36 -5.12 -12.52
C VAL A 453 -20.96 -6.58 -12.75
N THR A 454 -19.98 -6.83 -13.63
CA THR A 454 -19.34 -8.13 -13.80
C THR A 454 -18.70 -8.60 -12.49
N TYR A 455 -18.76 -9.91 -12.23
CA TYR A 455 -18.12 -10.51 -11.06
C TYR A 455 -16.58 -10.50 -11.20
N TRP A 456 -16.11 -10.92 -12.36
CA TRP A 456 -14.70 -10.88 -12.74
C TRP A 456 -14.28 -9.49 -13.23
N LEU A 457 -13.01 -9.17 -12.97
CA LEU A 457 -12.33 -8.02 -13.56
C LEU A 457 -12.07 -8.28 -15.05
N GLN A 458 -11.80 -7.21 -15.77
CA GLN A 458 -11.41 -7.18 -17.17
C GLN A 458 -10.14 -6.33 -17.29
N TYR A 459 -9.32 -6.61 -18.31
CA TYR A 459 -8.00 -6.01 -18.48
C TYR A 459 -7.80 -5.54 -19.92
N ALA A 460 -7.34 -4.29 -20.07
CA ALA A 460 -6.78 -3.77 -21.32
C ALA A 460 -5.28 -3.59 -21.12
N ILE A 461 -4.45 -4.10 -22.04
CA ILE A 461 -2.99 -4.19 -21.85
C ILE A 461 -2.27 -3.70 -23.11
N ALA A 462 -1.29 -2.82 -22.94
CA ALA A 462 -0.41 -2.36 -24.01
C ALA A 462 1.01 -2.03 -23.51
N THR A 463 2.03 -2.44 -24.26
CA THR A 463 3.44 -2.27 -23.90
C THR A 463 4.16 -1.34 -24.88
N LYS A 464 5.10 -0.54 -24.36
CA LYS A 464 6.02 0.29 -25.16
C LYS A 464 7.45 0.03 -24.71
N SER A 465 8.33 -0.26 -25.67
CA SER A 465 9.75 -0.53 -25.41
C SER A 465 10.63 0.72 -25.46
N ASN A 466 11.81 0.62 -24.84
CA ASN A 466 12.85 1.66 -24.81
C ASN A 466 12.37 3.02 -24.27
N ILE A 467 11.50 3.00 -23.27
CA ILE A 467 11.01 4.20 -22.59
C ILE A 467 11.92 4.54 -21.41
N ALA A 468 12.29 5.81 -21.29
CA ALA A 468 12.87 6.38 -20.07
C ALA A 468 11.78 7.13 -19.29
N ILE A 469 11.77 7.01 -17.97
CA ILE A 469 10.85 7.73 -17.07
C ILE A 469 11.71 8.64 -16.17
N PRO A 470 11.79 9.96 -16.46
CA PRO A 470 12.65 10.86 -15.70
C PRO A 470 12.10 11.20 -14.32
N LYS A 471 12.98 11.54 -13.37
CA LYS A 471 12.59 12.03 -12.03
C LYS A 471 12.10 13.48 -12.05
N ASN A 472 12.76 14.34 -12.84
CA ASN A 472 12.50 15.78 -12.82
C ASN A 472 11.29 16.20 -13.66
N ASN A 473 11.13 15.61 -14.85
CA ASN A 473 10.09 15.96 -15.82
C ASN A 473 9.25 14.72 -16.15
N PRO A 474 7.91 14.73 -15.94
CA PRO A 474 7.05 13.64 -16.38
C PRO A 474 7.12 13.44 -17.90
N VAL A 475 7.21 12.19 -18.34
CA VAL A 475 7.12 11.82 -19.77
C VAL A 475 5.67 11.53 -20.14
N GLN A 476 5.19 12.08 -21.26
CA GLN A 476 3.86 11.74 -21.78
C GLN A 476 3.92 10.46 -22.62
N LEU A 477 3.10 9.48 -22.26
CA LEU A 477 3.02 8.18 -22.90
C LEU A 477 1.61 7.94 -23.43
N THR A 478 1.50 7.66 -24.73
CA THR A 478 0.25 7.25 -25.39
C THR A 478 0.32 5.77 -25.76
N PHE A 479 -0.68 4.99 -25.32
CA PHE A 479 -0.82 3.55 -25.51
C PHE A 479 -2.02 3.25 -26.41
N ASP A 480 -1.83 2.39 -27.41
CA ASP A 480 -2.89 1.90 -28.29
C ASP A 480 -3.57 0.67 -27.67
N LEU A 481 -4.89 0.77 -27.48
CA LEU A 481 -5.76 -0.27 -26.94
C LEU A 481 -6.78 -0.73 -27.99
N THR A 482 -6.60 -0.45 -29.28
CA THR A 482 -7.56 -0.81 -30.34
C THR A 482 -7.93 -2.30 -30.36
N ASN A 483 -6.99 -3.19 -29.97
CA ASN A 483 -7.21 -4.64 -29.87
C ASN A 483 -7.83 -5.09 -28.53
N THR A 484 -7.78 -4.26 -27.48
CA THR A 484 -8.37 -4.54 -26.14
C THR A 484 -9.07 -3.28 -25.59
N PRO A 485 -10.05 -2.71 -26.31
CA PRO A 485 -10.53 -1.38 -26.00
C PRO A 485 -11.45 -1.37 -24.77
N ILE A 486 -11.41 -0.29 -23.99
CA ILE A 486 -12.17 -0.18 -22.73
C ILE A 486 -13.58 0.33 -23.07
N PRO A 487 -14.68 -0.39 -22.74
CA PRO A 487 -16.03 0.09 -23.02
C PRO A 487 -16.41 1.29 -22.16
N ILE A 488 -17.28 2.18 -22.66
CA ILE A 488 -17.85 3.26 -21.81
C ILE A 488 -18.73 2.74 -20.66
N LEU A 489 -19.03 1.43 -20.64
CA LEU A 489 -19.70 0.74 -19.54
C LEU A 489 -18.74 0.34 -18.40
N ALA A 490 -17.46 0.70 -18.49
CA ALA A 490 -16.47 0.35 -17.48
C ALA A 490 -16.77 0.98 -16.10
N THR A 491 -16.52 0.24 -15.03
CA THR A 491 -16.57 0.70 -13.62
C THR A 491 -15.33 0.24 -12.86
N ASP A 492 -15.07 0.80 -11.67
CA ASP A 492 -13.91 0.40 -10.84
C ASP A 492 -12.60 0.49 -11.66
N VAL A 493 -12.34 1.65 -12.31
CA VAL A 493 -11.30 1.80 -13.33
C VAL A 493 -9.97 2.23 -12.73
N TYR A 494 -8.97 1.36 -12.82
CA TYR A 494 -7.62 1.61 -12.31
C TYR A 494 -6.59 1.53 -13.44
N LEU A 495 -5.68 2.51 -13.49
CA LEU A 495 -4.49 2.45 -14.34
C LEU A 495 -3.32 1.87 -13.53
N GLN A 496 -2.56 0.95 -14.11
CA GLN A 496 -1.26 0.51 -13.61
C GLN A 496 -0.18 0.67 -14.69
N LEU A 497 1.01 1.09 -14.26
CA LEU A 497 2.23 1.04 -15.07
C LEU A 497 3.19 0.03 -14.44
N ALA A 498 3.61 -0.95 -15.23
CA ALA A 498 4.69 -1.87 -14.91
C ALA A 498 5.88 -1.58 -15.83
N TYR A 499 6.93 -1.00 -15.27
CA TYR A 499 8.23 -0.83 -15.92
C TYR A 499 9.08 -2.09 -15.71
N LYS A 500 9.78 -2.53 -16.76
CA LYS A 500 10.88 -3.50 -16.67
C LYS A 500 12.06 -3.06 -17.54
N GLY A 501 13.26 -2.97 -16.97
CA GLY A 501 14.49 -2.63 -17.69
C GLY A 501 15.50 -1.91 -16.82
N LYS A 502 16.27 -0.98 -17.41
CA LYS A 502 17.41 -0.38 -16.70
C LYS A 502 16.99 0.62 -15.63
N ILE A 503 17.31 0.34 -14.36
CA ILE A 503 17.20 1.31 -13.26
C ILE A 503 18.56 1.44 -12.58
N GLY A 504 19.10 2.67 -12.56
CA GLY A 504 20.43 2.92 -12.02
C GLY A 504 21.52 2.13 -12.77
N LEU A 505 22.21 1.24 -12.05
CA LEU A 505 23.22 0.34 -12.61
C LEU A 505 22.67 -1.01 -13.07
N ASN A 506 21.47 -1.39 -12.61
CA ASN A 506 20.89 -2.70 -12.86
C ASN A 506 20.10 -2.69 -14.18
N SER A 507 20.28 -3.71 -15.02
CA SER A 507 19.76 -3.72 -16.40
C SER A 507 18.37 -4.31 -16.57
N ASP A 508 17.86 -5.09 -15.62
CA ASP A 508 16.61 -5.87 -15.75
C ASP A 508 15.69 -5.76 -14.52
N GLU A 509 15.55 -4.55 -13.98
CA GLU A 509 14.75 -4.28 -12.78
C GLU A 509 13.29 -3.95 -13.08
N VAL A 510 12.43 -4.13 -12.09
CA VAL A 510 10.99 -3.81 -12.18
C VAL A 510 10.59 -2.65 -11.27
N ALA A 511 9.74 -1.76 -11.79
CA ALA A 511 9.15 -0.67 -11.02
C ALA A 511 7.67 -0.47 -11.35
N PHE A 512 6.89 -0.02 -10.37
CA PHE A 512 5.43 -0.01 -10.46
C PHE A 512 4.82 1.36 -10.11
N GLY A 513 3.68 1.66 -10.71
CA GLY A 513 2.81 2.77 -10.33
C GLY A 513 1.35 2.40 -10.58
N TYR A 514 0.44 2.99 -9.81
CA TYR A 514 -1.00 2.86 -10.06
C TYR A 514 -1.75 4.18 -9.83
N LYS A 515 -2.98 4.24 -10.32
CA LYS A 515 -3.89 5.38 -10.17
C LYS A 515 -5.34 4.90 -10.25
N ASP A 516 -6.11 5.19 -9.20
CA ASP A 516 -7.58 5.20 -9.23
C ASP A 516 -8.03 6.43 -10.02
N ILE A 517 -8.84 6.24 -11.07
CA ILE A 517 -9.33 7.29 -11.97
C ILE A 517 -10.86 7.27 -12.05
N SER A 518 -11.46 8.37 -12.51
CA SER A 518 -12.90 8.40 -12.74
C SER A 518 -13.35 7.34 -13.75
N GLU A 519 -14.50 6.72 -13.48
CA GLU A 519 -15.23 5.96 -14.49
C GLU A 519 -15.58 6.85 -15.70
N PRO A 520 -15.96 6.25 -16.85
CA PRO A 520 -16.40 6.99 -18.02
C PRO A 520 -17.40 8.08 -17.65
N THR A 521 -16.99 9.34 -17.80
CA THR A 521 -17.74 10.50 -17.32
C THR A 521 -18.37 11.21 -18.51
N PRO A 522 -19.70 11.44 -18.53
CA PRO A 522 -20.35 12.13 -19.63
C PRO A 522 -20.26 13.65 -19.51
N ALA A 523 -20.10 14.33 -20.64
CA ALA A 523 -20.21 15.78 -20.72
C ALA A 523 -21.62 16.19 -21.19
N ASP A 524 -22.49 16.54 -20.24
CA ASP A 524 -23.94 16.73 -20.45
C ASP A 524 -24.33 18.23 -20.47
N PHE A 525 -24.90 18.71 -21.58
CA PHE A 525 -25.33 20.09 -21.72
C PHE A 525 -26.81 20.19 -22.07
N PHE A 526 -27.49 21.22 -21.56
CA PHE A 526 -28.87 21.53 -21.91
C PHE A 526 -28.95 22.98 -22.36
N ASN A 527 -29.51 23.24 -23.55
CA ASN A 527 -29.81 24.60 -23.96
C ASN A 527 -31.23 24.97 -23.49
N ASN A 528 -31.31 25.67 -22.36
CA ASN A 528 -32.58 26.14 -21.77
C ASN A 528 -32.95 27.56 -22.23
N MET A 529 -32.31 28.08 -23.28
CA MET A 529 -32.60 29.40 -23.84
C MET A 529 -33.92 29.45 -24.64
N ASP A 530 -34.73 28.39 -24.64
CA ASP A 530 -36.15 28.44 -24.99
C ASP A 530 -37.02 28.97 -23.83
N LYS A 531 -36.45 29.13 -22.64
CA LYS A 531 -37.08 29.71 -21.45
C LYS A 531 -36.38 30.98 -21.03
N ILE A 532 -37.15 31.89 -20.43
CA ILE A 532 -36.61 33.09 -19.79
C ILE A 532 -37.23 33.30 -18.41
N CYS A 533 -36.41 33.75 -17.45
CA CYS A 533 -36.88 34.18 -16.13
C CYS A 533 -37.20 35.67 -16.16
N LEU A 534 -38.46 36.03 -15.89
CA LEU A 534 -38.92 37.41 -15.82
C LEU A 534 -39.70 37.61 -14.52
N ASN A 535 -39.31 38.60 -13.72
CA ASN A 535 -39.92 38.92 -12.43
C ASN A 535 -40.14 37.67 -11.55
N ASN A 536 -39.10 36.85 -11.41
CA ASN A 536 -39.06 35.59 -10.64
C ASN A 536 -40.05 34.49 -11.13
N ASN A 537 -40.50 34.56 -12.39
CA ASN A 537 -41.33 33.53 -13.02
C ASN A 537 -40.71 33.07 -14.35
N TRP A 538 -40.85 31.77 -14.66
CA TRP A 538 -40.42 31.22 -15.95
C TRP A 538 -41.48 31.42 -17.03
N TYR A 539 -41.05 31.86 -18.21
CA TYR A 539 -41.87 31.98 -19.42
C TYR A 539 -41.21 31.27 -20.59
N ASP A 540 -42.00 30.93 -21.60
CA ASP A 540 -41.49 30.63 -22.94
C ASP A 540 -40.87 31.90 -23.54
N ALA A 541 -39.61 31.83 -23.96
CA ALA A 541 -38.89 32.98 -24.50
C ALA A 541 -39.55 33.46 -25.82
N GLY A 542 -39.64 34.77 -26.00
CA GLY A 542 -40.35 35.43 -27.10
C GLY A 542 -41.89 35.33 -27.07
N SER A 543 -42.48 34.64 -26.08
CA SER A 543 -43.95 34.48 -26.02
C SER A 543 -44.67 35.79 -25.72
N PRO A 544 -45.97 35.93 -26.12
CA PRO A 544 -46.78 37.10 -25.75
C PRO A 544 -46.87 37.33 -24.24
N ALA A 545 -46.80 36.27 -23.43
CA ALA A 545 -46.78 36.35 -21.98
C ALA A 545 -45.44 36.90 -21.44
N ALA A 546 -44.31 36.46 -21.99
CA ALA A 546 -42.99 37.00 -21.66
C ALA A 546 -42.88 38.50 -22.02
N LEU A 547 -43.34 38.87 -23.22
CA LEU A 547 -43.37 40.26 -23.66
C LEU A 547 -44.26 41.13 -22.75
N ALA A 548 -45.44 40.64 -22.37
CA ALA A 548 -46.33 41.35 -21.45
C ALA A 548 -45.72 41.53 -20.04
N ALA A 549 -44.95 40.55 -19.55
CA ALA A 549 -44.29 40.61 -18.24
C ALA A 549 -43.24 41.73 -18.13
N LEU A 550 -42.64 42.15 -19.26
CA LEU A 550 -41.68 43.27 -19.34
C LEU A 550 -42.33 44.64 -19.59
N VAL A 551 -43.63 44.70 -19.89
CA VAL A 551 -44.38 45.95 -20.17
C VAL A 551 -45.06 46.52 -18.92
N LEU A 552 -45.07 45.77 -17.82
CA LEU A 552 -45.74 46.18 -16.59
C LEU A 552 -44.94 47.26 -15.82
N ASN A 553 -45.44 48.50 -15.97
CA ASN A 553 -45.35 49.59 -15.00
C ASN A 553 -44.10 50.51 -15.06
N THR A 554 -43.80 51.11 -16.21
CA THR A 554 -43.39 52.53 -16.37
C THR A 554 -43.25 52.91 -17.85
N SER A 555 -43.11 54.20 -18.14
CA SER A 555 -43.00 54.80 -19.49
C SER A 555 -41.74 54.41 -20.30
N ASN A 556 -40.95 53.43 -19.84
CA ASN A 556 -39.73 52.96 -20.50
C ASN A 556 -39.98 51.61 -21.17
N ARG A 557 -39.61 51.48 -22.45
CA ARG A 557 -39.77 50.25 -23.25
C ARG A 557 -38.73 49.19 -22.88
N ILE A 558 -38.78 48.63 -21.68
CA ILE A 558 -37.77 47.66 -21.20
C ILE A 558 -37.70 46.43 -22.12
N ALA A 559 -38.84 45.99 -22.66
CA ALA A 559 -38.94 44.91 -23.65
C ALA A 559 -38.21 45.15 -24.99
N SER A 560 -37.72 46.37 -25.28
CA SER A 560 -36.87 46.63 -26.46
C SER A 560 -35.39 46.79 -26.13
N PHE A 561 -34.98 46.54 -24.89
CA PHE A 561 -33.58 46.62 -24.43
C PHE A 561 -33.13 45.40 -23.64
N TRP A 562 -34.05 44.64 -23.04
CA TRP A 562 -33.75 43.36 -22.44
C TRP A 562 -33.97 42.23 -23.44
N ASP A 563 -33.01 41.31 -23.51
CA ASP A 563 -33.11 40.14 -24.37
C ASP A 563 -34.18 39.17 -23.85
N VAL A 564 -35.24 38.99 -24.64
CA VAL A 564 -36.44 38.21 -24.28
C VAL A 564 -36.65 37.00 -25.18
N TYR A 565 -35.89 36.88 -26.28
CA TYR A 565 -36.13 35.89 -27.33
C TYR A 565 -35.37 34.59 -27.09
N ALA A 566 -35.70 33.54 -27.84
CA ALA A 566 -35.03 32.26 -27.70
C ALA A 566 -33.71 32.19 -28.47
N HIS A 567 -32.73 31.45 -27.94
CA HIS A 567 -31.41 31.32 -28.55
C HIS A 567 -31.02 29.88 -28.81
N ASN A 568 -30.51 29.64 -30.02
CA ASN A 568 -29.64 28.51 -30.26
C ASN A 568 -28.22 28.88 -29.82
N ALA A 569 -27.42 27.91 -29.39
CA ALA A 569 -25.98 28.12 -29.19
C ALA A 569 -25.22 27.74 -30.48
N ARG A 570 -24.25 28.58 -30.87
CA ARG A 570 -23.30 28.32 -31.96
C ARG A 570 -21.87 28.47 -31.49
N ASN A 571 -20.91 27.99 -32.28
CA ASN A 571 -19.48 28.03 -31.93
C ASN A 571 -19.23 27.39 -30.56
N PHE A 572 -19.91 26.27 -30.28
CA PHE A 572 -19.83 25.60 -28.98
C PHE A 572 -18.52 24.81 -28.91
N TYR A 573 -17.66 25.13 -27.95
CA TYR A 573 -16.38 24.47 -27.70
C TYR A 573 -16.29 24.07 -26.22
N LEU A 574 -15.90 22.82 -25.96
CA LEU A 574 -15.59 22.30 -24.63
C LEU A 574 -14.08 22.05 -24.52
N ARG A 575 -13.47 22.42 -23.39
CA ARG A 575 -12.07 22.10 -23.05
C ARG A 575 -12.02 21.57 -21.61
N LEU A 576 -11.55 20.33 -21.45
CA LEU A 576 -11.16 19.77 -20.15
C LEU A 576 -9.71 20.18 -19.84
N SER A 577 -9.31 20.21 -18.58
CA SER A 577 -7.97 20.64 -18.14
C SER A 577 -7.68 20.19 -16.70
N THR A 578 -6.40 20.10 -16.31
CA THR A 578 -6.03 19.66 -14.96
C THR A 578 -6.43 20.70 -13.91
N LEU A 579 -6.65 20.27 -12.65
CA LEU A 579 -7.08 21.16 -11.57
C LEU A 579 -6.11 22.35 -11.34
N ASN A 580 -4.81 22.13 -11.58
CA ASN A 580 -3.75 23.11 -11.36
C ASN A 580 -3.41 23.97 -12.60
N ASN A 581 -3.94 23.65 -13.78
CA ASN A 581 -3.69 24.40 -15.03
C ASN A 581 -4.98 24.54 -15.86
N PRO A 582 -5.94 25.38 -15.44
CA PRO A 582 -7.19 25.60 -16.16
C PRO A 582 -6.97 26.26 -17.52
N ILE A 583 -7.50 25.66 -18.59
CA ILE A 583 -7.39 26.17 -19.97
C ILE A 583 -8.78 26.59 -20.47
N LYS A 584 -8.85 27.78 -21.10
CA LYS A 584 -10.08 28.36 -21.65
C LYS A 584 -10.39 27.84 -23.06
N ALA A 585 -11.63 27.41 -23.27
CA ALA A 585 -12.09 26.85 -24.54
C ALA A 585 -12.05 27.86 -25.70
N SER A 586 -11.60 27.40 -26.86
CA SER A 586 -11.58 28.18 -28.11
C SER A 586 -11.71 27.27 -29.32
N SER A 587 -11.83 27.87 -30.51
CA SER A 587 -11.83 27.12 -31.79
C SER A 587 -10.54 26.35 -32.06
N THR A 588 -9.42 26.70 -31.39
CA THR A 588 -8.14 25.98 -31.48
C THR A 588 -7.80 25.19 -30.20
N GLU A 589 -8.40 25.57 -29.07
CA GLU A 589 -8.22 24.92 -27.75
C GLU A 589 -9.53 24.28 -27.30
N ASN A 590 -9.83 23.09 -27.81
CA ASN A 590 -11.00 22.30 -27.41
C ASN A 590 -10.71 20.79 -27.51
N ILE A 591 -11.47 20.01 -26.73
CA ILE A 591 -11.51 18.55 -26.84
C ILE A 591 -12.72 18.08 -27.66
N ALA A 592 -13.79 18.87 -27.70
CA ALA A 592 -14.95 18.64 -28.54
C ALA A 592 -15.66 19.96 -28.87
N SER A 593 -16.46 19.92 -29.93
CA SER A 593 -17.31 21.03 -30.36
C SER A 593 -18.63 20.54 -30.92
N ILE A 594 -19.65 21.41 -30.95
CA ILE A 594 -20.89 21.16 -31.68
C ILE A 594 -20.78 21.93 -33.01
N PRO A 595 -20.71 21.24 -34.16
CA PRO A 595 -20.50 21.89 -35.46
C PRO A 595 -21.78 22.56 -36.01
N SER A 596 -22.95 22.10 -35.56
CA SER A 596 -24.26 22.68 -35.87
C SER A 596 -24.71 23.68 -34.81
N LEU A 597 -25.89 24.28 -35.01
CA LEU A 597 -26.62 24.93 -33.92
C LEU A 597 -27.01 23.88 -32.87
N PHE A 598 -26.77 24.19 -31.60
CA PHE A 598 -27.32 23.47 -30.45
C PHE A 598 -28.65 24.12 -30.09
N ILE A 599 -29.76 23.42 -30.29
CA ILE A 599 -31.08 24.03 -30.45
C ILE A 599 -31.69 24.41 -29.10
N ALA A 600 -32.44 25.53 -29.05
CA ALA A 600 -33.18 25.92 -27.86
C ALA A 600 -34.16 24.81 -27.41
N GLY A 601 -34.07 24.39 -26.15
CA GLY A 601 -34.82 23.26 -25.57
C GLY A 601 -34.15 21.88 -25.73
N GLU A 602 -32.98 21.78 -26.37
CA GLU A 602 -32.28 20.53 -26.62
C GLU A 602 -31.32 20.12 -25.49
N HIS A 603 -31.17 18.82 -25.28
CA HIS A 603 -30.11 18.21 -24.47
C HIS A 603 -29.09 17.52 -25.39
N ILE A 604 -27.81 17.71 -25.10
CA ILE A 604 -26.72 16.96 -25.73
C ILE A 604 -25.74 16.41 -24.69
N ARG A 605 -25.57 15.09 -24.70
CA ARG A 605 -24.38 14.44 -24.14
C ARG A 605 -23.32 14.44 -25.23
N LEU A 606 -22.27 15.25 -25.08
CA LEU A 606 -21.32 15.54 -26.16
C LEU A 606 -20.26 14.44 -26.33
N LEU A 607 -19.74 13.91 -25.22
CA LEU A 607 -18.69 12.89 -25.19
C LEU A 607 -18.68 12.16 -23.85
N TYR A 608 -17.96 11.03 -23.80
CA TYR A 608 -17.54 10.36 -22.57
C TYR A 608 -16.02 10.46 -22.44
N PHE A 609 -15.50 10.64 -21.22
CA PHE A 609 -14.05 10.75 -20.98
C PHE A 609 -13.61 10.03 -19.71
N LEU A 610 -12.31 9.75 -19.62
CA LEU A 610 -11.63 9.26 -18.43
C LEU A 610 -10.69 10.37 -17.95
N SER A 611 -10.76 10.76 -16.67
CA SER A 611 -9.87 11.76 -16.06
C SER A 611 -9.60 11.44 -14.57
N ASP A 612 -8.91 12.32 -13.86
CA ASP A 612 -8.92 12.32 -12.39
C ASP A 612 -10.33 12.67 -11.88
N TYR A 613 -10.65 12.37 -10.62
CA TYR A 613 -11.97 12.69 -10.05
C TYR A 613 -12.25 14.20 -9.95
N ASP A 614 -11.21 15.04 -9.86
CA ASP A 614 -11.33 16.50 -9.82
C ASP A 614 -10.55 17.13 -10.99
N PHE A 615 -11.21 18.00 -11.75
CA PHE A 615 -10.62 18.67 -12.93
C PHE A 615 -11.21 20.07 -13.14
N ASN A 616 -10.68 20.81 -14.11
CA ASN A 616 -11.28 22.04 -14.61
C ASN A 616 -11.90 21.78 -15.99
N TYR A 617 -13.08 22.34 -16.27
CA TYR A 617 -13.61 22.40 -17.63
C TYR A 617 -14.05 23.82 -17.98
N SER A 618 -13.88 24.20 -19.24
CA SER A 618 -14.40 25.46 -19.76
C SER A 618 -15.25 25.21 -20.98
N LEU A 619 -16.27 26.05 -21.13
CA LEU A 619 -17.14 26.06 -22.30
C LEU A 619 -17.14 27.45 -22.92
N ARG A 620 -17.19 27.49 -24.25
CA ARG A 620 -17.37 28.70 -25.04
C ARG A 620 -18.52 28.52 -25.98
N TYR A 621 -19.40 29.51 -26.11
CA TYR A 621 -20.38 29.60 -27.18
C TYR A 621 -20.68 31.06 -27.55
N SER A 622 -21.52 31.25 -28.55
CA SER A 622 -22.26 32.49 -28.78
C SER A 622 -23.74 32.17 -28.91
N ALA A 623 -24.60 33.04 -28.39
CA ALA A 623 -26.01 32.98 -28.72
C ALA A 623 -26.24 33.28 -30.22
N ALA A 624 -27.28 32.67 -30.77
CA ALA A 624 -27.77 32.86 -32.12
C ALA A 624 -29.30 32.90 -32.05
N SER A 625 -29.87 34.08 -32.34
CA SER A 625 -31.30 34.30 -32.18
C SER A 625 -32.15 33.39 -33.05
N THR A 626 -33.30 33.01 -32.54
CA THR A 626 -34.34 32.31 -33.30
C THR A 626 -35.42 33.25 -33.86
N ALA A 627 -35.40 34.53 -33.48
CA ALA A 627 -36.37 35.54 -33.89
C ALA A 627 -35.72 36.62 -34.76
N ALA A 628 -36.48 37.21 -35.70
CA ALA A 628 -36.00 38.34 -36.51
C ALA A 628 -36.15 39.68 -35.78
N GLU A 629 -37.00 39.69 -34.75
CA GLU A 629 -37.35 40.80 -33.88
C GLU A 629 -36.34 41.04 -32.75
N ASP A 630 -35.39 40.12 -32.57
CA ASP A 630 -34.26 40.27 -31.67
C ASP A 630 -33.18 41.16 -32.30
N THR A 631 -33.00 42.34 -31.71
CA THR A 631 -31.98 43.31 -32.13
C THR A 631 -30.78 43.37 -31.18
N VAL A 632 -30.67 42.44 -30.22
CA VAL A 632 -29.60 42.44 -29.22
C VAL A 632 -28.31 41.88 -29.82
N TRP A 633 -27.16 42.44 -29.42
CA TRP A 633 -25.86 41.99 -29.91
C TRP A 633 -25.29 40.85 -29.08
N HIS A 634 -25.28 39.65 -29.66
CA HIS A 634 -24.82 38.43 -29.02
C HIS A 634 -23.32 38.21 -29.16
N SER A 635 -22.59 38.38 -28.04
CA SER A 635 -21.14 38.17 -27.97
C SER A 635 -20.76 36.68 -27.84
N SER A 636 -19.47 36.37 -27.69
CA SER A 636 -19.01 35.03 -27.32
C SER A 636 -18.56 35.02 -25.87
N THR A 637 -19.22 34.20 -25.06
CA THR A 637 -18.91 34.05 -23.63
C THR A 637 -18.07 32.80 -23.41
N VAL A 638 -17.09 32.89 -22.50
CA VAL A 638 -16.26 31.76 -22.06
C VAL A 638 -16.44 31.61 -20.55
N TYR A 639 -16.92 30.45 -20.13
CA TYR A 639 -17.06 30.09 -18.72
C TYR A 639 -16.00 29.05 -18.34
N LEU A 640 -15.56 29.06 -17.10
CA LEU A 640 -14.61 28.11 -16.52
C LEU A 640 -15.19 27.62 -15.19
N PHE A 641 -15.18 26.31 -15.00
CA PHE A 641 -15.76 25.62 -13.86
C PHE A 641 -14.78 24.57 -13.33
N GLN A 642 -14.87 24.28 -12.04
CA GLN A 642 -14.36 23.02 -11.50
C GLN A 642 -15.39 21.93 -11.79
N GLY A 643 -14.91 20.73 -12.11
CA GLY A 643 -15.71 19.58 -12.47
C GLY A 643 -15.31 18.34 -11.68
N ALA A 644 -16.26 17.42 -11.61
CA ALA A 644 -16.15 16.15 -10.91
C ALA A 644 -16.36 14.98 -11.87
N GLY A 645 -15.50 13.98 -11.78
CA GLY A 645 -15.65 12.69 -12.45
C GLY A 645 -16.70 11.84 -11.77
N ILE A 646 -17.28 10.90 -12.49
CA ILE A 646 -18.10 9.84 -11.87
C ILE A 646 -17.21 9.02 -10.94
N LYS A 647 -17.76 8.63 -9.78
CA LYS A 647 -17.24 7.58 -8.91
C LYS A 647 -18.27 6.45 -8.71
N ARG A 648 -17.98 5.25 -9.21
CA ARG A 648 -18.85 4.05 -9.16
C ARG A 648 -18.03 2.79 -8.87
N GLN A 649 -17.45 2.74 -7.68
CA GLN A 649 -16.65 1.60 -7.20
C GLN A 649 -16.88 1.30 -5.72
N THR A 650 -16.27 0.22 -5.24
CA THR A 650 -16.26 -0.14 -3.81
C THR A 650 -14.93 0.28 -3.16
N ASP A 651 -14.94 1.41 -2.45
CA ASP A 651 -13.76 1.89 -1.71
C ASP A 651 -13.59 1.11 -0.38
N PHE A 652 -12.35 0.91 0.07
CA PHE A 652 -12.07 0.74 1.49
C PHE A 652 -11.88 2.13 2.13
N VAL A 653 -12.52 2.39 3.28
CA VAL A 653 -12.35 3.66 4.00
C VAL A 653 -11.87 3.43 5.43
N GLN A 654 -11.41 4.49 6.09
CA GLN A 654 -10.90 4.38 7.46
C GLN A 654 -12.04 4.25 8.49
N ASN A 655 -11.75 3.56 9.59
CA ASN A 655 -12.72 3.13 10.61
C ASN A 655 -13.71 4.20 11.09
N TYR A 656 -13.30 5.48 11.21
CA TYR A 656 -14.19 6.55 11.67
C TYR A 656 -15.38 6.83 10.74
N SER A 657 -15.30 6.42 9.47
CA SER A 657 -16.35 6.59 8.46
C SER A 657 -17.32 5.40 8.38
N CYS A 658 -17.11 4.35 9.16
CA CYS A 658 -17.96 3.16 9.20
C CYS A 658 -18.60 2.99 10.57
N ASN A 659 -19.93 2.85 10.60
CA ASN A 659 -20.62 2.40 11.80
C ASN A 659 -20.35 0.90 12.03
N VAL A 660 -19.80 0.59 13.20
CA VAL A 660 -19.79 -0.71 13.93
C VAL A 660 -19.02 -1.94 13.41
N ASP A 661 -18.39 -1.98 12.22
CA ASP A 661 -17.49 -3.10 11.85
C ASP A 661 -16.05 -2.67 11.50
N LEU A 662 -15.13 -2.89 12.46
CA LEU A 662 -13.67 -2.68 12.31
C LEU A 662 -13.03 -3.67 11.30
N TYR A 663 -13.72 -4.77 10.99
CA TYR A 663 -13.19 -5.83 10.14
C TYR A 663 -13.55 -5.65 8.64
N ASN A 664 -14.58 -4.89 8.26
CA ASN A 664 -14.99 -4.73 6.86
C ASN A 664 -15.51 -3.33 6.47
N CYS A 665 -14.70 -2.28 6.63
CA CYS A 665 -15.06 -0.91 6.27
C CYS A 665 -15.04 -0.62 4.74
N TYR A 666 -15.89 -1.32 3.97
CA TYR A 666 -16.09 -1.12 2.53
C TYR A 666 -17.33 -0.28 2.26
N VAL A 667 -17.16 0.81 1.50
CA VAL A 667 -18.24 1.74 1.12
C VAL A 667 -18.42 1.72 -0.39
N GLN A 668 -19.63 1.40 -0.84
CA GLN A 668 -19.98 1.43 -2.26
C GLN A 668 -20.37 2.87 -2.66
N ARG A 669 -19.66 3.43 -3.65
CA ARG A 669 -19.92 4.75 -4.20
C ARG A 669 -20.87 4.66 -5.39
N TYR A 670 -21.75 5.64 -5.51
CA TYR A 670 -22.67 5.79 -6.64
C TYR A 670 -22.77 7.26 -7.04
N PRO A 671 -22.79 7.59 -8.34
CA PRO A 671 -23.07 8.94 -8.79
C PRO A 671 -24.54 9.31 -8.54
N ALA A 672 -24.78 10.62 -8.39
CA ALA A 672 -26.10 11.23 -8.39
C ALA A 672 -26.27 12.07 -9.66
N PHE A 673 -27.03 11.54 -10.63
CA PHE A 673 -27.50 12.28 -11.79
C PHE A 673 -28.70 13.15 -11.39
N TYR A 674 -28.73 14.37 -11.91
CA TYR A 674 -29.86 15.28 -11.69
C TYR A 674 -30.84 15.18 -12.85
N LYS A 675 -32.14 15.17 -12.53
CA LYS A 675 -33.19 15.25 -13.55
C LYS A 675 -33.43 16.70 -13.93
N PHE A 676 -33.27 17.04 -15.20
CA PHE A 676 -33.67 18.34 -15.74
C PHE A 676 -34.53 18.18 -16.99
N ARG A 677 -35.74 18.75 -16.97
CA ARG A 677 -36.71 18.72 -18.09
C ARG A 677 -36.91 17.33 -18.71
N ASN A 678 -37.01 16.32 -17.83
CA ASN A 678 -37.13 14.88 -18.11
C ASN A 678 -35.85 14.13 -18.56
N VAL A 679 -34.70 14.78 -18.64
CA VAL A 679 -33.40 14.15 -18.94
C VAL A 679 -32.61 13.93 -17.65
N ASP A 680 -31.92 12.79 -17.52
CA ASP A 680 -30.93 12.55 -16.46
C ASP A 680 -29.55 13.03 -16.93
N MET A 681 -28.94 13.95 -16.19
CA MET A 681 -27.69 14.63 -16.56
C MET A 681 -26.64 14.55 -15.44
N TRP A 682 -25.37 14.49 -15.83
CA TRP A 682 -24.25 14.65 -14.90
C TRP A 682 -23.86 16.13 -14.75
N SER A 683 -23.88 16.65 -13.52
CA SER A 683 -23.52 18.05 -13.25
C SER A 683 -22.02 18.29 -13.17
N GLY A 684 -21.21 17.24 -12.93
CA GLY A 684 -19.76 17.37 -12.74
C GLY A 684 -18.97 17.75 -14.00
N SER A 685 -19.55 17.65 -15.20
CA SER A 685 -18.91 18.10 -16.45
C SER A 685 -19.94 18.61 -17.45
N GLY A 686 -20.89 19.40 -16.97
CA GLY A 686 -22.07 19.81 -17.74
C GLY A 686 -22.52 21.23 -17.43
N ALA A 687 -23.39 21.79 -18.27
CA ALA A 687 -23.98 23.10 -18.02
C ALA A 687 -25.39 23.24 -18.62
N ILE A 688 -26.20 24.06 -17.95
CA ILE A 688 -27.47 24.53 -18.48
C ILE A 688 -27.24 25.95 -19.00
N LEU A 689 -27.33 26.13 -20.32
CA LEU A 689 -27.25 27.44 -20.97
C LEU A 689 -28.61 28.12 -20.79
N ALA A 690 -28.65 29.38 -20.38
CA ALA A 690 -29.89 30.12 -20.11
C ALA A 690 -29.76 31.57 -20.56
N ASN A 691 -30.90 32.18 -20.92
CA ASN A 691 -30.99 33.62 -21.17
C ASN A 691 -30.79 34.41 -19.85
N GLU A 692 -30.28 35.64 -19.95
CA GLU A 692 -30.18 36.52 -18.78
C GLU A 692 -31.59 36.93 -18.31
N GLY A 693 -31.94 36.58 -17.07
CA GLY A 693 -33.25 36.90 -16.49
C GLY A 693 -33.39 38.37 -16.07
N TYR A 694 -34.64 38.85 -16.04
CA TYR A 694 -34.98 40.21 -15.61
C TYR A 694 -35.78 40.22 -14.30
N PRO A 695 -35.56 41.19 -13.39
CA PRO A 695 -34.41 42.10 -13.33
C PRO A 695 -33.11 41.30 -13.07
N ALA A 696 -31.94 41.96 -13.16
CA ALA A 696 -30.65 41.26 -13.03
C ALA A 696 -30.46 40.46 -11.72
N ASN A 697 -31.22 40.77 -10.67
CA ASN A 697 -31.30 40.02 -9.41
C ASN A 697 -32.47 39.03 -9.36
N TYR A 698 -32.84 38.44 -10.50
CA TYR A 698 -33.92 37.47 -10.62
C TYR A 698 -33.67 36.22 -9.78
N ASN A 699 -34.76 35.57 -9.37
CA ASN A 699 -34.74 34.29 -8.69
C ASN A 699 -35.77 33.35 -9.31
N CYS A 700 -35.36 32.62 -10.35
CA CYS A 700 -36.10 31.48 -10.90
C CYS A 700 -35.28 30.20 -10.73
N PRO A 701 -35.50 29.40 -9.68
CA PRO A 701 -34.85 28.11 -9.53
C PRO A 701 -35.13 27.21 -10.75
N LEU A 702 -34.07 26.62 -11.32
CA LEU A 702 -34.18 25.69 -12.47
C LEU A 702 -35.06 24.47 -12.13
N SER A 703 -35.17 24.11 -10.85
CA SER A 703 -36.08 23.07 -10.35
C SER A 703 -37.56 23.34 -10.64
N GLN A 704 -37.97 24.59 -10.88
CA GLN A 704 -39.35 24.93 -11.28
C GLN A 704 -39.67 24.49 -12.72
N LEU A 705 -38.66 24.32 -13.58
CA LEU A 705 -38.83 23.82 -14.96
C LEU A 705 -38.95 22.28 -15.01
N ASN A 706 -38.70 21.61 -13.90
CA ASN A 706 -38.99 20.18 -13.77
C ASN A 706 -40.48 19.99 -13.47
N HIS A 707 -41.15 19.14 -14.25
CA HIS A 707 -42.53 18.76 -13.93
C HIS A 707 -42.62 18.21 -12.50
N PRO A 708 -43.58 18.67 -11.68
CA PRO A 708 -43.76 18.15 -10.34
C PRO A 708 -44.19 16.69 -10.41
N ARG A 709 -43.30 15.77 -10.03
CA ARG A 709 -43.69 14.43 -9.58
C ARG A 709 -43.59 14.36 -8.07
N GLN A 710 -44.57 13.69 -7.47
CA GLN A 710 -44.58 13.40 -6.04
C GLN A 710 -43.31 12.65 -5.65
N VAL A 711 -42.53 13.22 -4.73
CA VAL A 711 -41.36 12.56 -4.13
C VAL A 711 -41.81 11.90 -2.83
N PRO A 712 -41.70 10.56 -2.68
CA PRO A 712 -41.80 9.93 -1.37
C PRO A 712 -40.67 10.44 -0.48
N SER A 713 -40.99 10.85 0.74
CA SER A 713 -40.06 11.54 1.64
C SER A 713 -38.82 10.69 2.00
N GLY A 714 -37.67 11.02 1.41
CA GLY A 714 -36.35 10.53 1.80
C GLY A 714 -35.38 11.71 1.96
N ARG A 715 -34.87 11.93 3.18
CA ARG A 715 -33.95 13.04 3.46
C ARG A 715 -32.55 12.73 2.91
N TYR A 716 -32.09 13.51 1.93
CA TYR A 716 -30.67 13.65 1.64
C TYR A 716 -30.30 15.12 1.73
N PHE A 717 -29.32 15.43 2.60
CA PHE A 717 -28.72 16.76 2.67
C PHE A 717 -27.65 16.86 1.58
N ALA A 718 -27.82 17.82 0.68
CA ALA A 718 -26.74 18.32 -0.17
C ALA A 718 -26.47 19.77 0.25
N HIS A 719 -25.28 20.03 0.77
CA HIS A 719 -24.76 21.39 0.87
C HIS A 719 -24.16 21.77 -0.49
N TRP A 720 -24.54 22.95 -0.97
CA TRP A 720 -23.93 23.65 -2.11
C TRP A 720 -22.90 24.63 -1.58
#